data_AF-A0A538PSS3-F1
#
_entry.id   AF-A0A538PSS3-F1
#
_cell.length_a   1.000
_cell.length_b   1.000
_cell.length_c   1.000
_cell.angle_alpha   90.00
_cell.angle_beta   90.00
_cell.angle_gamma   90.00
#
_symmetry.space_group_name_H-M   'P 1'
#
loop_
_entity.id
_entity.type
_entity.pdbx_description
1 polymer ?
#
loop_
_entity_poly.entity_id
_entity_poly.type
_entity_poly.pdbx_seq_one_letter_code
_entity_poly.pdbx_strand_id
1 'polypeptide(L)'
;MESIMWSLRSGTLVSLFIGFVACTGEQGPPGDTGPKGDPGTPAPMTGTLTGRITDGSKGDVLADVTVTAMDAGGGTLATATSGADGKFSVSVTAGAVDLSLARPFYTSPGTLHTGVGLGQTINLAITMNEAASGKPSVALAAPGDDVGFTATVALTATAGDPNGDALSYAWVNATAPTLGVVTGSGTSGSIAMPTMAAAFGFRPDLTNPGQFISGYTLEDRFGVVPILTDTRGQITAMVTVSDGRGQSTSASITVNAASVHGGTLDVPVGQRVYINSGHDAGNTWALAAVPAGSTAVLDDATSRTPSFVADRAGEYTVTEGGHAMTIAAGTWRGALAGGSGDSVTVDRMCLVCHQGTFPSKPPDMFTPWLGTQHATMFTRGINGEVSDHYSGACFGCHTVGNDPGVAANGFDDAAQAANWSMPTMGATNWDRLVAAAPQVAKLANIQCESCHGPQDSTAHTRTWDANQQSQPFSSPRISYASENCATCHGAGAHHIYSEWTTLGDGGMGHASRFGTTHGVGATGLNANCGRCHTAQGYTLYADLLGKGKVALNSVPAATLALVTPANAQPVTCVACHDPHDATNPNQLRFYGDTPNLPSGFAGHGLGKGALCLTCHNSRNGAQTGSDALTYLHEDGEPYNGGNPTGYSAPHQADQGDVFTGHNAYFLGASMPMTSRHAAIEDTCVGCHMTLQPKGYLSHGAPARSGHLFRIDDADKQALCANCHGSAVNGEGIQAQVESQLGALAAAMGNAVKTKINGLPGFLVRVRAWDEATDFYSSTSASNVVLDLAANPVTSVGVEEIHGQIGFVLHFATPITVPFVDAAGNPAPSKSLTSFGVQMGAIKDNQATPAALYGLSGNLVRAGWNYFLVEGDQSKGLHNPSFVNAVLNTTLRKDLSN
;
A
#
# COMPACT_ATOMS: atom_id res chain seq x y z
N MET A 1 23.26 39.63 11.83
CA MET A 1 22.56 40.71 11.09
C MET A 1 21.33 41.02 11.92
N GLU A 2 21.45 41.79 13.00
CA GLU A 2 21.51 43.28 13.01
C GLU A 2 20.24 43.83 12.32
N SER A 3 19.43 44.74 12.89
CA SER A 3 19.74 45.83 13.83
C SER A 3 18.41 46.54 14.25
N ILE A 4 18.20 46.91 15.54
CA ILE A 4 18.20 48.31 16.09
C ILE A 4 16.77 48.90 16.32
N MET A 5 16.37 49.63 17.38
CA MET A 5 16.90 50.01 18.73
C MET A 5 15.82 50.73 19.59
N TRP A 6 15.90 50.52 20.92
CA TRP A 6 15.82 51.48 22.07
C TRP A 6 14.49 52.17 22.43
N SER A 7 13.92 52.05 23.65
CA SER A 7 14.35 52.36 25.04
C SER A 7 14.05 53.80 25.50
N LEU A 8 13.27 53.97 26.58
CA LEU A 8 13.64 54.67 27.83
C LEU A 8 12.45 54.86 28.79
N ARG A 9 12.69 54.45 30.05
CA ARG A 9 11.94 54.81 31.27
C ARG A 9 12.37 56.20 31.74
N SER A 10 11.50 56.88 32.51
CA SER A 10 11.72 57.28 33.93
C SER A 10 10.87 58.51 34.29
N GLY A 11 10.45 58.60 35.56
CA GLY A 11 9.49 59.59 36.06
C GLY A 11 10.09 60.98 36.39
N THR A 12 9.28 61.90 36.94
CA THR A 12 9.36 62.44 38.32
C THR A 12 8.40 63.65 38.47
N LEU A 13 7.81 63.78 39.67
CA LEU A 13 7.07 64.92 40.21
C LEU A 13 7.78 66.28 40.07
N VAL A 14 7.00 67.37 39.94
CA VAL A 14 7.36 68.71 40.44
C VAL A 14 6.13 69.43 40.99
N SER A 15 6.20 69.83 42.27
CA SER A 15 5.31 70.78 42.95
C SER A 15 5.82 72.21 42.77
N LEU A 16 4.94 73.21 42.69
CA LEU A 16 5.32 74.63 42.77
C LEU A 16 4.37 75.41 43.70
N PHE A 17 4.98 76.05 44.71
CA PHE A 17 4.40 76.95 45.71
C PHE A 17 4.50 78.42 45.26
N ILE A 18 3.45 79.23 45.46
CA ILE A 18 3.45 80.70 45.63
C ILE A 18 2.22 80.99 46.54
N GLY A 19 2.24 81.64 47.71
CA GLY A 19 3.13 82.64 48.30
C GLY A 19 2.40 84.00 48.34
N PHE A 20 1.63 84.30 49.40
CA PHE A 20 1.04 85.65 49.57
C PHE A 20 1.31 86.25 50.96
N VAL A 21 1.83 87.47 50.89
CA VAL A 21 2.24 88.38 51.96
C VAL A 21 1.02 89.12 52.50
N ALA A 22 0.97 89.30 53.82
CA ALA A 22 -0.04 90.09 54.52
C ALA A 22 0.15 91.60 54.31
N CYS A 23 -0.96 92.33 54.15
CA CYS A 23 -1.06 93.75 54.42
C CYS A 23 -2.38 94.01 55.16
N THR A 24 -2.26 94.55 56.37
CA THR A 24 -3.35 95.00 57.24
C THR A 24 -3.75 96.43 56.90
N GLY A 25 -5.04 96.69 56.72
CA GLY A 25 -5.62 98.03 56.61
C GLY A 25 -7.04 98.03 57.17
N GLU A 26 -7.35 99.04 57.99
CA GLU A 26 -8.52 99.11 58.87
C GLU A 26 -9.87 99.30 58.15
N GLN A 27 -10.91 98.88 58.87
CA GLN A 27 -12.29 98.69 58.45
C GLN A 27 -13.08 100.00 58.46
N GLY A 28 -13.62 100.41 57.30
CA GLY A 28 -14.63 101.47 57.20
C GLY A 28 -16.02 100.96 57.58
N PRO A 29 -16.90 101.78 58.19
CA PRO A 29 -18.19 101.34 58.70
C PRO A 29 -19.15 100.90 57.56
N PRO A 30 -20.06 99.93 57.81
CA PRO A 30 -20.92 99.35 56.78
C PRO A 30 -21.93 100.38 56.24
N GLY A 31 -21.98 100.54 54.91
CA GLY A 31 -23.09 101.17 54.20
C GLY A 31 -24.26 100.21 54.01
N ASP A 32 -25.47 100.75 53.97
CA ASP A 32 -26.74 100.01 53.92
C ASP A 32 -26.80 98.94 52.81
N THR A 33 -27.37 97.79 53.13
CA THR A 33 -27.59 96.68 52.18
C THR A 33 -28.59 97.05 51.10
N GLY A 34 -28.14 97.11 49.85
CA GLY A 34 -28.99 97.08 48.66
C GLY A 34 -29.69 95.72 48.50
N PRO A 35 -30.78 95.64 47.72
CA PRO A 35 -31.60 94.44 47.61
C PRO A 35 -30.82 93.22 47.06
N LYS A 36 -31.15 92.05 47.61
CA LYS A 36 -30.61 90.72 47.25
C LYS A 36 -30.84 90.44 45.76
N GLY A 37 -29.76 90.26 45.00
CA GLY A 37 -29.81 89.74 43.63
C GLY A 37 -30.25 88.27 43.60
N ASP A 38 -30.86 87.85 42.50
CA ASP A 38 -31.39 86.50 42.33
C ASP A 38 -30.32 85.41 42.54
N PRO A 39 -30.68 84.24 43.10
CA PRO A 39 -29.74 83.13 43.28
C PRO A 39 -29.15 82.68 41.93
N GLY A 40 -27.82 82.64 41.84
CA GLY A 40 -27.11 81.99 40.74
C GLY A 40 -27.42 80.49 40.71
N THR A 41 -27.56 79.94 39.51
CA THR A 41 -27.81 78.51 39.25
C THR A 41 -26.75 77.66 39.97
N PRO A 42 -27.12 76.58 40.71
CA PRO A 42 -26.15 75.72 41.37
C PRO A 42 -25.13 75.17 40.38
N ALA A 43 -23.83 75.22 40.72
CA ALA A 43 -22.78 74.61 39.92
C ALA A 43 -22.99 73.08 39.87
N PRO A 44 -22.96 72.44 38.70
CA PRO A 44 -23.16 71.00 38.59
C PRO A 44 -22.07 70.24 39.38
N MET A 45 -22.47 69.34 40.29
CA MET A 45 -21.55 68.49 41.07
C MET A 45 -21.17 67.18 40.35
N THR A 46 -21.77 66.93 39.19
CA THR A 46 -21.62 65.70 38.41
C THR A 46 -21.14 66.00 37.00
N GLY A 47 -20.58 64.98 36.35
CA GLY A 47 -20.29 64.96 34.93
C GLY A 47 -20.93 63.74 34.27
N THR A 48 -21.05 63.74 32.94
CA THR A 48 -21.71 62.68 32.17
C THR A 48 -20.70 61.93 31.30
N LEU A 49 -20.64 60.61 31.45
CA LEU A 49 -19.97 59.73 30.50
C LEU A 49 -21.04 59.18 29.56
N THR A 50 -20.92 59.50 28.28
CA THR A 50 -21.78 58.98 27.23
C THR A 50 -20.94 58.31 26.17
N GLY A 51 -21.56 57.52 25.32
CA GLY A 51 -20.81 56.83 24.28
C GLY A 51 -21.67 55.89 23.47
N ARG A 52 -21.04 55.23 22.52
CA ARG A 52 -21.65 54.17 21.71
C ARG A 52 -20.82 52.91 21.81
N ILE A 53 -21.50 51.78 22.00
CA ILE A 53 -20.88 50.46 22.08
C ILE A 53 -21.19 49.71 20.79
N THR A 54 -20.16 49.14 20.17
CA THR A 54 -20.23 48.45 18.88
C THR A 54 -19.59 47.07 18.94
N ASP A 55 -20.06 46.17 18.07
CA ASP A 55 -19.46 44.87 17.82
C ASP A 55 -18.14 45.03 17.09
N GLY A 56 -17.08 44.36 17.55
CA GLY A 56 -15.76 44.51 16.94
C GLY A 56 -15.57 43.82 15.60
N SER A 57 -16.42 42.87 15.24
CA SER A 57 -16.35 42.16 13.95
C SER A 57 -17.31 42.78 12.94
N LYS A 58 -18.58 42.97 13.33
CA LYS A 58 -19.66 43.44 12.46
C LYS A 58 -19.77 44.96 12.40
N GLY A 59 -19.29 45.66 13.43
CA GLY A 59 -19.35 47.11 13.55
C GLY A 59 -20.76 47.66 13.81
N ASP A 60 -21.75 46.79 14.01
CA ASP A 60 -23.10 47.18 14.40
C ASP A 60 -23.17 47.54 15.87
N VAL A 61 -24.30 48.14 16.28
CA VAL A 61 -24.46 48.63 17.65
C VAL A 61 -24.84 47.51 18.61
N LEU A 62 -24.30 47.57 19.83
CA LEU A 62 -24.64 46.64 20.89
C LEU A 62 -25.59 47.28 21.90
N ALA A 63 -26.84 46.79 21.90
CA ALA A 63 -27.83 47.09 22.93
C ALA A 63 -27.64 46.18 24.15
N ASP A 64 -28.24 46.56 25.28
CA ASP A 64 -28.30 45.78 26.51
C ASP A 64 -26.93 45.50 27.15
N VAL A 65 -25.91 46.30 26.81
CA VAL A 65 -24.62 46.24 27.49
C VAL A 65 -24.75 46.97 28.81
N THR A 66 -24.47 46.27 29.91
CA THR A 66 -24.40 46.88 31.24
C THR A 66 -23.07 47.62 31.36
N VAL A 67 -23.13 48.93 31.61
CA VAL A 67 -21.99 49.81 31.84
C VAL A 67 -22.02 50.25 33.30
N THR A 68 -21.07 49.76 34.09
CA THR A 68 -20.94 50.07 35.51
C THR A 68 -19.77 51.02 35.72
N ALA A 69 -20.05 52.23 36.18
CA ALA A 69 -19.06 53.22 36.58
C ALA A 69 -18.70 53.04 38.05
N MET A 70 -17.41 52.99 38.36
CA MET A 70 -16.86 52.71 39.68
C MET A 70 -15.84 53.78 40.11
N ASP A 71 -15.68 53.96 41.41
CA ASP A 71 -14.60 54.75 41.98
C ASP A 71 -13.27 53.97 41.99
N ALA A 72 -12.17 54.65 42.35
CA ALA A 72 -10.84 54.05 42.41
C ALA A 72 -10.69 52.91 43.44
N GLY A 73 -11.67 52.72 44.34
CA GLY A 73 -11.75 51.61 45.29
C GLY A 73 -12.64 50.45 44.82
N GLY A 74 -13.24 50.54 43.63
CA GLY A 74 -14.15 49.53 43.07
C GLY A 74 -15.61 49.68 43.52
N GLY A 75 -15.97 50.78 44.21
CA GLY A 75 -17.35 51.06 44.60
C GLY A 75 -18.18 51.55 43.42
N THR A 76 -19.35 50.94 43.17
CA THR A 76 -20.25 51.37 42.09
C THR A 76 -20.79 52.78 42.33
N LEU A 77 -20.47 53.69 41.42
CA LEU A 77 -20.98 55.06 41.41
C LEU A 77 -22.33 55.14 40.71
N ALA A 78 -22.47 54.49 39.56
CA ALA A 78 -23.70 54.41 38.79
C ALA A 78 -23.64 53.29 37.74
N THR A 79 -24.79 52.83 37.26
CA THR A 79 -24.91 51.85 36.19
C THR A 79 -25.85 52.38 35.11
N ALA A 80 -25.52 52.12 33.86
CA ALA A 80 -26.39 52.35 32.71
C ALA A 80 -26.45 51.10 31.84
N THR A 81 -27.45 51.02 30.98
CA THR A 81 -27.57 49.99 29.96
C THR A 81 -27.61 50.67 28.60
N SER A 82 -26.88 50.14 27.61
CA SER A 82 -26.95 50.70 26.26
C SER A 82 -28.33 50.49 25.62
N GLY A 83 -28.86 51.52 24.99
CA GLY A 83 -30.13 51.46 24.26
C GLY A 83 -30.01 50.74 22.91
N ALA A 84 -31.14 50.62 22.20
CA ALA A 84 -31.20 49.98 20.88
C ALA A 84 -30.29 50.63 19.81
N ASP A 85 -29.87 51.88 20.01
CA ASP A 85 -28.92 52.60 19.15
C ASP A 85 -27.45 52.43 19.59
N GLY A 86 -27.20 51.56 20.57
CA GLY A 86 -25.91 51.26 21.19
C GLY A 86 -25.41 52.37 22.12
N LYS A 87 -26.19 53.42 22.36
CA LYS A 87 -25.76 54.54 23.19
C LYS A 87 -26.00 54.26 24.65
N PHE A 88 -25.07 54.71 25.49
CA PHE A 88 -25.25 54.76 26.95
C PHE A 88 -24.98 56.18 27.45
N SER A 89 -25.51 56.49 28.63
CA SER A 89 -25.23 57.72 29.34
C SER A 89 -25.31 57.47 30.84
N VAL A 90 -24.21 57.68 31.54
CA VAL A 90 -24.11 57.52 33.00
C VAL A 90 -23.59 58.83 33.60
N SER A 91 -24.31 59.34 34.61
CA SER A 91 -23.90 60.55 35.33
C SER A 91 -23.25 60.16 36.64
N VAL A 92 -22.05 60.66 36.90
CA VAL A 92 -21.21 60.31 38.05
C VAL A 92 -20.62 61.58 38.66
N THR A 93 -20.24 61.52 39.94
CA THR A 93 -19.53 62.61 40.61
C THR A 93 -18.22 62.91 39.86
N ALA A 94 -17.89 64.19 39.67
CA ALA A 94 -16.69 64.58 38.94
C ALA A 94 -15.41 64.02 39.60
N GLY A 95 -14.53 63.41 38.81
CA GLY A 95 -13.36 62.68 39.30
C GLY A 95 -12.86 61.61 38.32
N ALA A 96 -11.92 60.77 38.78
CA ALA A 96 -11.48 59.58 38.07
C ALA A 96 -12.53 58.46 38.21
N VAL A 97 -12.83 57.78 37.11
CA VAL A 97 -13.91 56.80 37.00
C VAL A 97 -13.43 55.59 36.21
N ASP A 98 -13.73 54.41 36.73
CA ASP A 98 -13.47 53.11 36.10
C ASP A 98 -14.77 52.56 35.51
N LEU A 99 -14.77 52.22 34.22
CA LEU A 99 -15.92 51.60 33.56
C LEU A 99 -15.68 50.11 33.36
N SER A 100 -16.62 49.29 33.83
CA SER A 100 -16.71 47.87 33.49
C SER A 100 -17.95 47.61 32.64
N LEU A 101 -17.77 46.79 31.61
CA LEU A 101 -18.81 46.44 30.66
C LEU A 101 -19.11 44.95 30.75
N ALA A 102 -20.39 44.60 30.79
CA ALA A 102 -20.85 43.22 30.81
C ALA A 102 -22.05 43.04 29.87
N ARG A 103 -21.96 42.01 29.02
CA ARG A 103 -23.05 41.51 28.19
C ARG A 103 -22.87 40.00 28.03
N PRO A 104 -23.93 39.18 28.15
CA PRO A 104 -23.84 37.75 27.85
C PRO A 104 -23.20 37.51 26.49
N PHE A 105 -22.37 36.48 26.39
CA PHE A 105 -21.66 36.08 25.17
C PHE A 105 -20.60 37.06 24.65
N TYR A 106 -20.28 38.16 25.33
CA TYR A 106 -19.24 39.10 24.91
C TYR A 106 -18.12 39.18 25.95
N THR A 107 -16.89 39.34 25.45
CA THR A 107 -15.73 39.57 26.31
C THR A 107 -15.67 41.05 26.68
N SER A 108 -15.57 41.32 27.98
CA SER A 108 -15.37 42.67 28.47
C SER A 108 -14.01 43.21 27.97
N PRO A 109 -13.91 44.46 27.50
CA PRO A 109 -12.65 45.04 27.03
C PRO A 109 -11.63 45.34 28.15
N GLY A 110 -11.86 44.84 29.36
CA GLY A 110 -11.17 45.24 30.58
C GLY A 110 -11.74 46.53 31.18
N THR A 111 -11.24 46.92 32.34
CA THR A 111 -11.64 48.18 32.98
C THR A 111 -11.14 49.36 32.16
N LEU A 112 -12.03 50.25 31.74
CA LEU A 112 -11.68 51.48 31.02
C LEU A 112 -11.54 52.63 32.03
N HIS A 113 -10.36 53.22 32.10
CA HIS A 113 -10.07 54.33 33.01
C HIS A 113 -10.30 55.67 32.32
N THR A 114 -11.14 56.53 32.90
CA THR A 114 -11.42 57.88 32.37
C THR A 114 -11.61 58.90 33.51
N GLY A 115 -11.75 60.17 33.18
CA GLY A 115 -12.08 61.22 34.14
C GLY A 115 -13.11 62.18 33.58
N VAL A 116 -14.00 62.69 34.43
CA VAL A 116 -15.04 63.65 34.03
C VAL A 116 -15.05 64.87 34.96
N GLY A 117 -15.00 66.07 34.38
CA GLY A 117 -15.08 67.34 35.12
C GLY A 117 -16.52 67.78 35.41
N LEU A 118 -16.68 68.77 36.29
CA LEU A 118 -17.98 69.34 36.67
C LEU A 118 -18.72 69.88 35.44
N GLY A 119 -19.92 69.37 35.17
CA GLY A 119 -20.75 69.77 34.03
C GLY A 119 -20.21 69.34 32.66
N GLN A 120 -19.15 68.53 32.60
CA GLN A 120 -18.58 68.03 31.34
C GLN A 120 -19.28 66.76 30.87
N THR A 121 -19.32 66.61 29.55
CA THR A 121 -19.75 65.38 28.87
C THR A 121 -18.57 64.78 28.11
N ILE A 122 -18.18 63.55 28.46
CA ILE A 122 -17.14 62.79 27.74
C ILE A 122 -17.83 61.76 26.85
N ASN A 123 -17.45 61.70 25.57
CA ASN A 123 -17.98 60.76 24.60
C ASN A 123 -16.98 59.61 24.36
N LEU A 124 -17.42 58.37 24.55
CA LEU A 124 -16.62 57.16 24.46
C LEU A 124 -17.08 56.29 23.28
N ALA A 125 -16.16 55.92 22.40
CA ALA A 125 -16.38 54.88 21.41
C ALA A 125 -15.82 53.57 21.95
N ILE A 126 -16.69 52.60 22.25
CA ILE A 126 -16.30 51.34 22.86
C ILE A 126 -16.64 50.21 21.89
N THR A 127 -15.73 49.26 21.79
CA THR A 127 -15.90 48.07 20.97
C THR A 127 -15.79 46.84 21.87
N MET A 128 -16.71 45.89 21.70
CA MET A 128 -16.68 44.60 22.40
C MET A 128 -16.66 43.47 21.37
N ASN A 129 -15.90 42.42 21.67
CA ASN A 129 -15.82 41.22 20.84
C ASN A 129 -16.66 40.11 21.46
N GLU A 130 -17.28 39.31 20.61
CA GLU A 130 -17.97 38.10 21.03
C GLU A 130 -16.99 37.11 21.67
N ALA A 131 -17.41 36.50 22.77
CA ALA A 131 -16.67 35.50 23.53
C ALA A 131 -16.90 34.10 22.96
N ALA A 132 -16.01 33.16 23.30
CA ALA A 132 -16.15 31.75 22.91
C ALA A 132 -17.47 31.09 23.38
N SER A 133 -18.15 31.66 24.39
CA SER A 133 -19.47 31.20 24.85
C SER A 133 -20.61 31.50 23.87
N GLY A 134 -20.44 32.47 22.96
CA GLY A 134 -21.38 32.77 21.87
C GLY A 134 -21.12 31.93 20.62
N LYS A 135 -20.12 31.06 20.63
CA LYS A 135 -19.73 30.27 19.46
C LYS A 135 -20.88 29.38 18.99
N PRO A 136 -21.22 29.37 17.69
CA PRO A 136 -22.30 28.54 17.16
C PRO A 136 -21.96 27.05 17.24
N SER A 137 -22.98 26.21 17.25
CA SER A 137 -22.87 24.75 17.14
C SER A 137 -23.27 24.28 15.75
N VAL A 138 -22.64 23.23 15.23
CA VAL A 138 -23.05 22.59 13.97
C VAL A 138 -22.84 21.08 14.03
N ALA A 139 -23.81 20.34 13.51
CA ALA A 139 -23.74 18.91 13.23
C ALA A 139 -24.05 18.69 11.74
N LEU A 140 -23.40 17.70 11.14
CA LEU A 140 -23.53 17.37 9.73
C LEU A 140 -24.02 15.92 9.58
N ALA A 141 -24.98 15.69 8.70
CA ALA A 141 -25.56 14.38 8.43
C ALA A 141 -25.55 14.05 6.93
N ALA A 142 -25.37 12.77 6.62
CA ALA A 142 -25.45 12.17 5.30
C ALA A 142 -26.13 10.78 5.39
N PRO A 143 -26.58 10.17 4.28
CA PRO A 143 -27.28 8.88 4.26
C PRO A 143 -26.43 7.68 4.71
N GLY A 144 -25.10 7.80 4.76
CA GLY A 144 -24.17 6.73 5.14
C GLY A 144 -23.06 6.51 4.11
N ASP A 145 -22.40 5.36 4.20
CA ASP A 145 -21.37 4.87 3.27
C ASP A 145 -21.95 3.92 2.21
N ASP A 146 -21.11 3.42 1.29
CA ASP A 146 -21.45 2.49 0.20
C ASP A 146 -22.49 3.02 -0.81
N VAL A 147 -22.47 4.34 -1.03
CA VAL A 147 -23.50 5.07 -1.79
C VAL A 147 -23.47 4.83 -3.30
N GLY A 148 -22.41 4.22 -3.84
CA GLY A 148 -22.15 4.05 -5.26
C GLY A 148 -21.20 5.09 -5.86
N PHE A 149 -20.33 4.68 -6.79
CA PHE A 149 -19.61 5.64 -7.63
C PHE A 149 -20.59 6.47 -8.47
N THR A 150 -20.23 7.72 -8.78
CA THR A 150 -21.06 8.71 -9.49
C THR A 150 -22.38 9.11 -8.82
N ALA A 151 -22.71 8.53 -7.66
CA ALA A 151 -23.89 8.90 -6.89
C ALA A 151 -23.84 10.36 -6.44
N THR A 152 -25.03 10.96 -6.30
CA THR A 152 -25.18 12.28 -5.66
C THR A 152 -25.80 12.08 -4.28
N VAL A 153 -25.09 12.54 -3.25
CA VAL A 153 -25.46 12.36 -1.84
C VAL A 153 -25.90 13.69 -1.27
N ALA A 154 -27.08 13.76 -0.67
CA ALA A 154 -27.55 14.97 0.01
C ALA A 154 -26.92 15.10 1.40
N LEU A 155 -26.52 16.32 1.77
CA LEU A 155 -25.99 16.68 3.08
C LEU A 155 -26.94 17.62 3.81
N THR A 156 -27.11 17.41 5.11
CA THR A 156 -27.91 18.31 5.97
C THR A 156 -27.06 18.80 7.14
N ALA A 157 -26.92 20.12 7.27
CA ALA A 157 -26.29 20.76 8.40
C ALA A 157 -27.36 21.28 9.38
N THR A 158 -27.26 20.86 10.64
CA THR A 158 -28.07 21.37 11.74
C THR A 158 -27.19 22.27 12.59
N ALA A 159 -27.52 23.55 12.67
CA ALA A 159 -26.73 24.52 13.43
C ALA A 159 -27.61 25.37 14.34
N GLY A 160 -27.02 25.85 15.44
CA GLY A 160 -27.69 26.71 16.41
C GLY A 160 -26.73 27.71 17.01
N ASP A 161 -27.24 28.91 17.28
CA ASP A 161 -26.50 30.03 17.85
C ASP A 161 -27.01 30.34 19.28
N PRO A 162 -26.14 30.39 20.31
CA PRO A 162 -26.56 30.67 21.69
C PRO A 162 -27.23 32.04 21.89
N ASN A 163 -26.94 33.01 21.04
CA ASN A 163 -27.39 34.41 21.08
C ASN A 163 -28.47 34.73 20.04
N GLY A 164 -28.82 33.76 19.18
CA GLY A 164 -29.84 33.92 18.15
C GLY A 164 -29.38 34.75 16.94
N ASP A 165 -28.07 34.90 16.73
CA ASP A 165 -27.52 35.58 15.57
C ASP A 165 -27.77 34.79 14.27
N ALA A 166 -27.84 35.53 13.15
CA ALA A 166 -28.11 34.96 11.85
C ALA A 166 -26.87 34.20 11.34
N LEU A 167 -27.04 32.91 11.06
CA LEU A 167 -25.97 32.02 10.65
C LEU A 167 -25.72 32.06 9.14
N SER A 168 -24.44 32.02 8.76
CA SER A 168 -23.95 31.84 7.40
C SER A 168 -23.17 30.53 7.27
N TYR A 169 -23.18 29.93 6.09
CA TYR A 169 -22.66 28.58 5.84
C TYR A 169 -21.68 28.60 4.66
N ALA A 170 -20.49 28.04 4.86
CA ALA A 170 -19.48 27.86 3.82
C ALA A 170 -19.15 26.37 3.67
N TRP A 171 -19.46 25.80 2.51
CA TRP A 171 -19.22 24.40 2.18
C TRP A 171 -17.93 24.24 1.38
N VAL A 172 -17.10 23.26 1.75
CA VAL A 172 -15.86 22.94 1.04
C VAL A 172 -15.64 21.43 0.94
N ASN A 173 -14.99 21.00 -0.14
CA ASN A 173 -14.44 19.67 -0.27
C ASN A 173 -13.08 19.63 0.46
N ALA A 174 -13.02 18.90 1.57
CA ALA A 174 -11.83 18.77 2.40
C ALA A 174 -10.97 17.54 2.04
N THR A 175 -11.34 16.78 1.00
CA THR A 175 -10.53 15.67 0.50
C THR A 175 -9.25 16.16 -0.16
N ALA A 176 -8.13 15.52 0.17
CA ALA A 176 -6.82 15.80 -0.41
C ALA A 176 -6.12 14.51 -0.85
N PRO A 177 -5.68 14.39 -2.12
CA PRO A 177 -6.01 15.23 -3.27
C PRO A 177 -7.51 15.25 -3.56
N THR A 178 -8.02 16.38 -4.07
CA THR A 178 -9.46 16.56 -4.28
C THR A 178 -10.05 15.49 -5.19
N LEU A 179 -11.13 14.87 -4.70
CA LEU A 179 -11.90 13.85 -5.41
C LEU A 179 -13.39 14.20 -5.32
N GLY A 180 -14.12 14.01 -6.42
CA GLY A 180 -15.51 14.44 -6.57
C GLY A 180 -15.73 15.93 -6.26
N VAL A 181 -16.96 16.29 -5.90
CA VAL A 181 -17.35 17.69 -5.69
C VAL A 181 -18.26 17.82 -4.46
N VAL A 182 -18.03 18.84 -3.63
CA VAL A 182 -18.95 19.24 -2.56
C VAL A 182 -19.52 20.61 -2.90
N THR A 183 -20.85 20.73 -2.90
CA THR A 183 -21.55 22.00 -3.09
C THR A 183 -22.60 22.20 -2.00
N GLY A 184 -22.99 23.44 -1.70
CA GLY A 184 -24.05 23.66 -0.73
C GLY A 184 -24.41 25.13 -0.55
N SER A 185 -25.59 25.36 0.03
CA SER A 185 -26.13 26.66 0.37
C SER A 185 -27.01 26.54 1.62
N GLY A 186 -26.76 27.41 2.60
CA GLY A 186 -27.44 27.34 3.89
C GLY A 186 -27.24 25.98 4.56
N THR A 187 -28.33 25.42 5.10
CA THR A 187 -28.34 24.13 5.81
C THR A 187 -28.28 22.91 4.89
N SER A 188 -28.28 23.09 3.57
CA SER A 188 -28.31 21.98 2.60
C SER A 188 -27.05 21.96 1.74
N GLY A 189 -26.45 20.78 1.62
CA GLY A 189 -25.31 20.53 0.74
C GLY A 189 -25.50 19.26 -0.08
N SER A 190 -24.55 18.97 -0.95
CA SER A 190 -24.47 17.73 -1.71
C SER A 190 -23.03 17.34 -2.00
N ILE A 191 -22.81 16.04 -2.11
CA ILE A 191 -21.58 15.42 -2.61
C ILE A 191 -21.89 14.78 -3.96
N ALA A 192 -21.10 15.08 -4.99
CA ALA A 192 -21.02 14.27 -6.20
C ALA A 192 -19.84 13.32 -6.07
N MET A 193 -20.13 12.02 -5.95
CA MET A 193 -19.11 10.96 -5.84
C MET A 193 -18.31 10.85 -7.13
N PRO A 194 -17.02 10.44 -7.06
CA PRO A 194 -16.20 10.32 -8.26
C PRO A 194 -16.67 9.15 -9.14
N THR A 195 -16.19 9.13 -10.39
CA THR A 195 -16.22 7.89 -11.18
C THR A 195 -15.23 6.88 -10.59
N MET A 196 -15.45 5.58 -10.82
CA MET A 196 -14.50 4.55 -10.42
C MET A 196 -13.11 4.81 -11.04
N ALA A 197 -13.07 5.18 -12.32
CA ALA A 197 -11.83 5.53 -13.02
C ALA A 197 -11.06 6.67 -12.33
N ALA A 198 -11.74 7.71 -11.85
CA ALA A 198 -11.10 8.79 -11.10
C ALA A 198 -10.61 8.35 -9.71
N ALA A 199 -11.37 7.48 -9.03
CA ALA A 199 -10.99 6.93 -7.72
C ALA A 199 -9.82 5.94 -7.81
N PHE A 200 -9.71 5.20 -8.91
CA PHE A 200 -8.65 4.22 -9.15
C PHE A 200 -7.40 4.86 -9.76
N GLY A 201 -7.61 5.96 -10.49
CA GLY A 201 -6.58 6.75 -11.11
C GLY A 201 -5.47 7.14 -10.14
N PHE A 202 -4.29 7.27 -10.71
CA PHE A 202 -3.09 7.61 -9.96
C PHE A 202 -3.19 8.98 -9.30
N ARG A 203 -2.86 9.07 -8.01
CA ARG A 203 -2.83 10.34 -7.27
C ARG A 203 -1.58 10.45 -6.42
N PRO A 204 -0.76 11.51 -6.56
CA PRO A 204 0.42 11.70 -5.73
C PRO A 204 0.04 11.94 -4.28
N ASP A 205 0.83 11.37 -3.38
CA ASP A 205 0.79 11.69 -1.97
C ASP A 205 1.44 13.04 -1.73
N LEU A 206 0.63 14.06 -1.46
CA LEU A 206 1.10 15.42 -1.18
C LEU A 206 1.87 15.51 0.13
N THR A 207 1.69 14.54 1.04
CA THR A 207 2.43 14.43 2.29
C THR A 207 3.72 13.64 2.15
N ASN A 208 3.95 12.98 1.01
CA ASN A 208 5.07 12.07 0.78
C ASN A 208 5.56 12.11 -0.70
N PRO A 209 6.45 13.07 -1.05
CA PRO A 209 6.92 13.27 -2.42
C PRO A 209 7.58 12.02 -3.01
N GLY A 210 7.03 11.49 -4.11
CA GLY A 210 7.51 10.27 -4.78
C GLY A 210 6.63 9.04 -4.55
N GLN A 211 5.57 9.17 -3.74
CA GLN A 211 4.58 8.13 -3.52
C GLN A 211 3.17 8.53 -3.97
N PHE A 212 2.27 7.54 -4.03
CA PHE A 212 0.94 7.69 -4.59
C PHE A 212 -0.09 7.14 -3.62
N ILE A 213 -1.13 7.93 -3.37
CA ILE A 213 -2.29 7.56 -2.55
C ILE A 213 -3.14 6.52 -3.28
N SER A 214 -3.10 6.47 -4.61
CA SER A 214 -3.85 5.46 -5.38
C SER A 214 -3.17 5.15 -6.70
N GLY A 215 -3.44 3.97 -7.26
CA GLY A 215 -2.86 3.52 -8.53
C GLY A 215 -3.26 2.08 -8.87
N TYR A 216 -4.56 1.76 -8.79
CA TYR A 216 -5.04 0.44 -9.16
C TYR A 216 -5.44 0.41 -10.63
N THR A 217 -4.81 -0.47 -11.40
CA THR A 217 -5.20 -0.70 -12.80
C THR A 217 -6.22 -1.82 -12.84
N LEU A 218 -7.41 -1.54 -13.40
CA LEU A 218 -8.41 -2.56 -13.65
C LEU A 218 -7.82 -3.66 -14.54
N GLU A 219 -7.94 -4.91 -14.08
CA GLU A 219 -7.39 -6.05 -14.79
C GLU A 219 -8.28 -6.40 -15.99
N ASP A 220 -7.68 -6.87 -17.08
CA ASP A 220 -8.39 -7.45 -18.22
C ASP A 220 -8.80 -8.90 -17.89
N ARG A 221 -9.57 -9.05 -16.81
CA ARG A 221 -9.95 -10.32 -16.21
C ARG A 221 -11.35 -10.31 -15.62
N PHE A 222 -12.15 -11.31 -15.98
CA PHE A 222 -13.47 -11.55 -15.42
C PHE A 222 -13.39 -11.84 -13.91
N GLY A 223 -14.15 -11.13 -13.08
CA GLY A 223 -14.15 -11.35 -11.63
C GLY A 223 -14.77 -10.21 -10.83
N VAL A 224 -14.53 -10.23 -9.51
CA VAL A 224 -14.93 -9.15 -8.60
C VAL A 224 -13.84 -8.08 -8.56
N VAL A 225 -14.25 -6.80 -8.57
CA VAL A 225 -13.34 -5.67 -8.41
C VAL A 225 -13.02 -5.50 -6.92
N PRO A 226 -11.74 -5.55 -6.51
CA PRO A 226 -11.36 -5.19 -5.16
C PRO A 226 -11.51 -3.68 -4.95
N ILE A 227 -12.03 -3.31 -3.78
CA ILE A 227 -12.15 -1.93 -3.33
C ILE A 227 -11.24 -1.76 -2.13
N LEU A 228 -10.21 -0.94 -2.29
CA LEU A 228 -9.21 -0.65 -1.26
C LEU A 228 -9.58 0.65 -0.54
N THR A 229 -9.01 0.87 0.64
CA THR A 229 -9.23 2.10 1.41
C THR A 229 -9.01 3.37 0.57
N ASP A 230 -8.01 3.36 -0.29
CA ASP A 230 -7.65 4.54 -1.10
C ASP A 230 -8.36 4.58 -2.47
N THR A 231 -9.02 3.49 -2.89
CA THR A 231 -9.78 3.43 -4.15
C THR A 231 -11.30 3.46 -3.94
N ARG A 232 -11.78 3.49 -2.70
CA ARG A 232 -13.21 3.49 -2.33
C ARG A 232 -13.98 4.78 -2.62
N GLY A 233 -13.35 5.74 -3.29
CA GLY A 233 -13.97 7.01 -3.69
C GLY A 233 -14.35 7.90 -2.50
N GLN A 234 -13.53 7.91 -1.44
CA GLN A 234 -13.78 8.68 -0.22
C GLN A 234 -13.84 10.19 -0.48
N ILE A 235 -14.88 10.85 0.04
CA ILE A 235 -15.00 12.30 0.06
C ILE A 235 -15.27 12.80 1.49
N THR A 236 -14.54 13.83 1.93
CA THR A 236 -14.78 14.54 3.18
C THR A 236 -15.40 15.89 2.86
N ALA A 237 -16.68 16.07 3.21
CA ALA A 237 -17.36 17.35 3.13
C ALA A 237 -17.20 18.10 4.46
N MET A 238 -16.90 19.39 4.39
CA MET A 238 -16.84 20.27 5.56
C MET A 238 -17.78 21.45 5.37
N VAL A 239 -18.55 21.77 6.41
CA VAL A 239 -19.33 23.01 6.51
C VAL A 239 -18.80 23.85 7.65
N THR A 240 -18.53 25.13 7.38
CA THR A 240 -18.19 26.13 8.39
C THR A 240 -19.37 27.06 8.58
N VAL A 241 -19.84 27.18 9.82
CA VAL A 241 -20.96 28.03 10.22
C VAL A 241 -20.42 29.22 11.00
N SER A 242 -20.81 30.43 10.60
CA SER A 242 -20.44 31.68 11.29
C SER A 242 -21.68 32.52 11.62
N ASP A 243 -21.68 33.10 12.81
CA ASP A 243 -22.64 34.11 13.30
C ASP A 243 -22.47 35.51 12.66
N GLY A 244 -21.39 35.73 11.90
CA GLY A 244 -21.04 37.05 11.35
C GLY A 244 -20.62 38.09 12.40
N ARG A 245 -20.31 37.66 13.63
CA ARG A 245 -19.83 38.44 14.79
C ARG A 245 -18.46 38.00 15.30
N GLY A 246 -17.86 37.03 14.63
CA GLY A 246 -16.45 36.68 14.78
C GLY A 246 -16.22 35.29 15.37
N GLN A 247 -17.28 34.55 15.70
CA GLN A 247 -17.16 33.13 15.98
C GLN A 247 -17.58 32.28 14.76
N SER A 248 -16.99 31.09 14.70
CA SER A 248 -17.32 30.09 13.69
C SER A 248 -16.99 28.69 14.19
N THR A 249 -17.76 27.71 13.73
CA THR A 249 -17.56 26.28 14.00
C THR A 249 -17.65 25.50 12.70
N SER A 250 -16.77 24.51 12.55
CA SER A 250 -16.80 23.60 11.41
C SER A 250 -17.22 22.21 11.85
N ALA A 251 -17.97 21.52 10.98
CA ALA A 251 -18.23 20.09 11.07
C ALA A 251 -17.85 19.43 9.75
N SER A 252 -17.28 18.23 9.83
CA SER A 252 -16.92 17.41 8.68
C SER A 252 -17.59 16.05 8.74
N ILE A 253 -17.94 15.51 7.57
CA ILE A 253 -18.39 14.14 7.41
C ILE A 253 -17.66 13.51 6.24
N THR A 254 -17.30 12.25 6.38
CA THR A 254 -16.71 11.46 5.31
C THR A 254 -17.76 10.50 4.77
N VAL A 255 -17.88 10.44 3.44
CA VAL A 255 -18.79 9.57 2.70
C VAL A 255 -18.00 8.79 1.68
N ASN A 256 -18.31 7.51 1.53
CA ASN A 256 -17.55 6.59 0.70
C ASN A 256 -18.42 6.00 -0.42
N ALA A 257 -17.88 5.96 -1.63
CA ALA A 257 -18.62 5.47 -2.80
C ALA A 257 -18.82 3.96 -2.74
N ALA A 258 -17.91 3.26 -2.07
CA ALA A 258 -17.94 1.83 -1.95
C ALA A 258 -17.41 1.40 -0.57
N SER A 259 -17.93 0.29 -0.06
CA SER A 259 -17.32 -0.44 1.04
C SER A 259 -16.01 -1.11 0.63
N VAL A 260 -15.09 -1.29 1.58
CA VAL A 260 -13.83 -1.99 1.34
C VAL A 260 -14.09 -3.48 1.10
N HIS A 261 -13.42 -4.05 0.11
CA HIS A 261 -13.58 -5.44 -0.28
C HIS A 261 -12.30 -6.00 -0.92
N GLY A 262 -11.76 -7.09 -0.37
CA GLY A 262 -10.50 -7.71 -0.80
C GLY A 262 -10.56 -8.53 -2.10
N GLY A 263 -11.72 -8.59 -2.76
CA GLY A 263 -11.92 -9.31 -4.02
C GLY A 263 -12.30 -10.79 -3.87
N THR A 264 -12.74 -11.24 -2.68
CA THR A 264 -13.29 -12.59 -2.47
C THR A 264 -14.68 -12.73 -3.10
N LEU A 265 -15.16 -13.97 -3.26
CA LEU A 265 -16.53 -14.24 -3.71
C LEU A 265 -17.48 -14.49 -2.52
N ASP A 266 -17.02 -14.34 -1.29
CA ASP A 266 -17.81 -14.39 -0.07
C ASP A 266 -17.87 -12.99 0.55
N VAL A 267 -19.05 -12.38 0.55
CA VAL A 267 -19.27 -10.95 0.85
C VAL A 267 -20.30 -10.77 1.96
N PRO A 268 -20.24 -9.68 2.75
CA PRO A 268 -21.30 -9.35 3.69
C PRO A 268 -22.62 -9.01 2.99
N VAL A 269 -23.74 -9.46 3.58
CA VAL A 269 -25.08 -9.02 3.21
C VAL A 269 -25.21 -7.51 3.32
N GLY A 270 -25.86 -6.90 2.34
CA GLY A 270 -26.08 -5.45 2.27
C GLY A 270 -24.95 -4.68 1.61
N GLN A 271 -23.79 -5.30 1.36
CA GLN A 271 -22.69 -4.66 0.66
C GLN A 271 -22.95 -4.62 -0.86
N ARG A 272 -22.54 -3.51 -1.48
CA ARG A 272 -22.43 -3.35 -2.93
C ARG A 272 -21.19 -4.06 -3.46
N VAL A 273 -21.40 -4.99 -4.38
CA VAL A 273 -20.33 -5.72 -5.05
C VAL A 273 -20.13 -5.16 -6.45
N TYR A 274 -18.90 -4.77 -6.76
CA TYR A 274 -18.48 -4.36 -8.10
C TYR A 274 -17.85 -5.54 -8.82
N ILE A 275 -18.26 -5.78 -10.07
CA ILE A 275 -17.80 -6.89 -10.91
C ILE A 275 -17.04 -6.34 -12.11
N ASN A 276 -16.27 -7.15 -12.82
CA ASN A 276 -15.43 -6.73 -13.94
C ASN A 276 -15.52 -7.75 -15.08
N SER A 277 -15.66 -7.27 -16.31
CA SER A 277 -15.76 -8.13 -17.51
C SER A 277 -14.39 -8.56 -18.00
N GLY A 278 -13.39 -7.70 -17.73
CA GLY A 278 -12.05 -7.84 -18.27
C GLY A 278 -11.88 -7.27 -19.68
N HIS A 279 -12.86 -6.54 -20.19
CA HIS A 279 -12.76 -5.86 -21.48
C HIS A 279 -13.57 -4.56 -21.52
N ASP A 280 -13.14 -3.58 -22.32
CA ASP A 280 -13.70 -2.22 -22.28
C ASP A 280 -15.08 -2.07 -22.94
N ALA A 281 -15.43 -2.92 -23.90
CA ALA A 281 -16.64 -2.74 -24.72
C ALA A 281 -17.41 -4.05 -24.94
N GLY A 282 -18.70 -3.93 -25.26
CA GLY A 282 -19.58 -5.07 -25.55
C GLY A 282 -20.11 -5.79 -24.31
N ASN A 283 -20.02 -5.16 -23.13
CA ASN A 283 -20.43 -5.77 -21.87
C ASN A 283 -21.95 -5.94 -21.81
N THR A 284 -22.40 -7.14 -21.44
CA THR A 284 -23.82 -7.45 -21.26
C THR A 284 -23.99 -8.41 -20.08
N TRP A 285 -24.30 -7.82 -18.93
CA TRP A 285 -24.39 -8.55 -17.67
C TRP A 285 -25.81 -8.98 -17.32
N ALA A 286 -25.92 -10.09 -16.61
CA ALA A 286 -27.16 -10.53 -15.99
C ALA A 286 -26.92 -11.14 -14.60
N LEU A 287 -27.89 -10.92 -13.70
CA LEU A 287 -28.05 -11.74 -12.49
C LEU A 287 -28.92 -12.94 -12.86
N ALA A 288 -28.26 -14.05 -13.21
CA ALA A 288 -28.93 -15.27 -13.66
C ALA A 288 -29.67 -16.00 -12.52
N ALA A 289 -29.21 -15.83 -11.28
CA ALA A 289 -29.89 -16.31 -10.08
C ALA A 289 -29.63 -15.36 -8.91
N VAL A 290 -30.64 -15.19 -8.06
CA VAL A 290 -30.55 -14.44 -6.80
C VAL A 290 -31.23 -15.25 -5.67
N PRO A 291 -30.90 -15.01 -4.39
CA PRO A 291 -31.54 -15.69 -3.28
C PRO A 291 -33.05 -15.45 -3.22
N ALA A 292 -33.78 -16.38 -2.60
CA ALA A 292 -35.22 -16.23 -2.42
C ALA A 292 -35.56 -14.93 -1.66
N GLY A 293 -36.43 -14.10 -2.23
CA GLY A 293 -36.83 -12.82 -1.64
C GLY A 293 -35.81 -11.68 -1.79
N SER A 294 -34.76 -11.87 -2.59
CA SER A 294 -33.86 -10.80 -3.04
C SER A 294 -34.53 -9.91 -4.08
N THR A 295 -34.20 -8.63 -4.03
CA THR A 295 -34.59 -7.59 -4.99
C THR A 295 -33.40 -7.02 -5.76
N ALA A 296 -32.25 -7.69 -5.66
CA ALA A 296 -31.01 -7.25 -6.28
C ALA A 296 -31.15 -7.08 -7.79
N VAL A 297 -30.64 -5.96 -8.29
CA VAL A 297 -30.55 -5.63 -9.71
C VAL A 297 -29.16 -5.08 -10.00
N LEU A 298 -28.71 -5.23 -11.25
CA LEU A 298 -27.45 -4.64 -11.68
C LEU A 298 -27.62 -3.16 -11.96
N ASP A 299 -26.74 -2.37 -11.35
CA ASP A 299 -26.49 -0.99 -11.71
C ASP A 299 -25.50 -0.95 -12.88
N ASP A 300 -25.91 -0.29 -13.95
CA ASP A 300 -25.14 -0.13 -15.20
C ASP A 300 -24.62 -1.46 -15.78
N ALA A 301 -25.56 -2.37 -16.11
CA ALA A 301 -25.29 -3.70 -16.66
C ALA A 301 -24.58 -3.72 -18.03
N THR A 302 -24.33 -2.54 -18.63
CA THR A 302 -23.59 -2.37 -19.89
C THR A 302 -22.16 -1.85 -19.68
N SER A 303 -21.80 -1.50 -18.45
CA SER A 303 -20.45 -1.07 -18.11
C SER A 303 -19.47 -2.24 -18.04
N ARG A 304 -18.16 -1.93 -18.10
CA ARG A 304 -17.09 -2.88 -17.79
C ARG A 304 -17.18 -3.34 -16.33
N THR A 305 -17.61 -2.44 -15.45
CA THR A 305 -17.68 -2.68 -14.00
C THR A 305 -19.05 -2.39 -13.38
N PRO A 306 -20.09 -3.21 -13.68
CA PRO A 306 -21.39 -3.07 -13.03
C PRO A 306 -21.28 -3.27 -11.52
N SER A 307 -22.35 -2.94 -10.80
CA SER A 307 -22.48 -3.31 -9.39
C SER A 307 -23.88 -3.82 -9.06
N PHE A 308 -24.02 -4.49 -7.93
CA PHE A 308 -25.33 -4.77 -7.32
C PHE A 308 -25.17 -4.85 -5.81
N VAL A 309 -26.26 -4.69 -5.06
CA VAL A 309 -26.28 -4.88 -3.61
C VAL A 309 -26.68 -6.31 -3.28
N ALA A 310 -25.85 -7.02 -2.50
CA ALA A 310 -26.14 -8.36 -2.01
C ALA A 310 -27.17 -8.32 -0.86
N ASP A 311 -28.42 -7.97 -1.17
CA ASP A 311 -29.47 -7.58 -0.21
C ASP A 311 -30.04 -8.70 0.69
N ARG A 312 -29.69 -9.96 0.41
CA ARG A 312 -30.10 -11.17 1.15
C ARG A 312 -28.96 -12.16 1.26
N ALA A 313 -28.93 -12.91 2.37
CA ALA A 313 -28.02 -14.04 2.53
C ALA A 313 -28.34 -15.14 1.51
N GLY A 314 -27.31 -15.79 0.99
CA GLY A 314 -27.42 -16.81 -0.06
C GLY A 314 -26.53 -16.50 -1.25
N GLU A 315 -26.86 -17.05 -2.41
CA GLU A 315 -26.00 -16.95 -3.60
C GLU A 315 -26.60 -16.13 -4.73
N TYR A 316 -25.71 -15.38 -5.36
CA TYR A 316 -25.95 -14.59 -6.56
C TYR A 316 -25.09 -15.17 -7.68
N THR A 317 -25.73 -15.55 -8.79
CA THR A 317 -25.02 -16.00 -9.98
C THR A 317 -25.02 -14.88 -11.00
N VAL A 318 -23.82 -14.35 -11.25
CA VAL A 318 -23.57 -13.28 -12.20
C VAL A 318 -23.04 -13.90 -13.49
N THR A 319 -23.56 -13.45 -14.64
CA THR A 319 -23.13 -13.94 -15.96
C THR A 319 -22.86 -12.80 -16.93
N GLU A 320 -21.85 -12.98 -17.77
CA GLU A 320 -21.58 -12.14 -18.94
C GLU A 320 -21.08 -13.03 -20.09
N GLY A 321 -21.74 -12.96 -21.24
CA GLY A 321 -21.41 -13.81 -22.38
C GLY A 321 -21.40 -15.30 -21.99
N GLY A 322 -20.25 -15.97 -22.16
CA GLY A 322 -20.04 -17.36 -21.78
C GLY A 322 -19.49 -17.58 -20.36
N HIS A 323 -19.28 -16.50 -19.59
CA HIS A 323 -18.67 -16.54 -18.26
C HIS A 323 -19.74 -16.45 -17.16
N ALA A 324 -19.48 -17.14 -16.05
CA ALA A 324 -20.34 -17.12 -14.87
C ALA A 324 -19.50 -17.17 -13.59
N MET A 325 -19.94 -16.47 -12.55
CA MET A 325 -19.42 -16.62 -11.20
C MET A 325 -20.55 -16.61 -10.17
N THR A 326 -20.32 -17.29 -9.06
CA THR A 326 -21.24 -17.32 -7.92
C THR A 326 -20.62 -16.55 -6.76
N ILE A 327 -21.35 -15.54 -6.28
CA ILE A 327 -21.01 -14.74 -5.10
C ILE A 327 -21.92 -15.20 -3.97
N ALA A 328 -21.34 -15.60 -2.84
CA ALA A 328 -22.05 -15.92 -1.62
C ALA A 328 -22.14 -14.68 -0.73
N ALA A 329 -23.31 -14.44 -0.15
CA ALA A 329 -23.55 -13.38 0.81
C ALA A 329 -23.90 -13.98 2.18
N GLY A 330 -23.27 -13.48 3.23
CA GLY A 330 -23.46 -13.95 4.60
C GLY A 330 -23.33 -12.84 5.65
N THR A 331 -23.32 -13.23 6.92
CA THR A 331 -23.11 -12.31 8.06
C THR A 331 -21.87 -12.67 8.86
N TRP A 332 -21.26 -11.67 9.48
CA TRP A 332 -20.11 -11.84 10.34
C TRP A 332 -20.49 -12.57 11.63
N ARG A 333 -19.60 -13.43 12.13
CA ARG A 333 -19.84 -14.22 13.35
C ARG A 333 -18.81 -13.98 14.44
N GLY A 334 -17.55 -13.81 14.06
CA GLY A 334 -16.39 -13.86 14.93
C GLY A 334 -16.01 -15.29 15.33
N ALA A 335 -14.71 -15.51 15.42
CA ALA A 335 -14.04 -16.74 15.81
C ALA A 335 -13.47 -16.70 17.24
N LEU A 336 -13.67 -15.61 17.99
CA LEU A 336 -13.17 -15.49 19.37
C LEU A 336 -14.24 -15.79 20.42
N ALA A 337 -13.81 -16.26 21.58
CA ALA A 337 -14.63 -16.44 22.78
C ALA A 337 -14.19 -15.55 23.96
N GLY A 338 -13.31 -14.57 23.70
CA GLY A 338 -12.72 -13.67 24.70
C GLY A 338 -11.22 -13.90 24.85
N GLY A 339 -10.71 -13.77 26.07
CA GLY A 339 -9.29 -13.89 26.40
C GLY A 339 -8.96 -13.07 27.66
N SER A 340 -7.67 -12.90 27.94
CA SER A 340 -7.21 -12.05 29.05
C SER A 340 -5.84 -11.44 28.79
N GLY A 341 -5.59 -10.23 29.32
CA GLY A 341 -4.37 -9.47 29.05
C GLY A 341 -4.26 -9.17 27.55
N ASP A 342 -3.16 -9.58 26.91
CA ASP A 342 -2.95 -9.44 25.46
C ASP A 342 -3.21 -10.73 24.67
N SER A 343 -3.81 -11.72 25.31
CA SER A 343 -4.14 -13.01 24.71
C SER A 343 -5.63 -13.11 24.34
N VAL A 344 -5.91 -13.87 23.29
CA VAL A 344 -7.26 -14.19 22.83
C VAL A 344 -7.48 -15.70 22.86
N THR A 345 -8.74 -16.12 22.96
CA THR A 345 -9.16 -17.52 22.96
C THR A 345 -10.13 -17.76 21.81
N VAL A 346 -9.90 -18.82 21.04
CA VAL A 346 -10.77 -19.21 19.91
C VAL A 346 -12.06 -19.82 20.43
N ASP A 347 -13.17 -19.51 19.76
CA ASP A 347 -14.47 -20.13 19.99
C ASP A 347 -14.38 -21.64 19.74
N ARG A 348 -14.71 -22.44 20.76
CA ARG A 348 -14.67 -23.91 20.69
C ARG A 348 -15.52 -24.45 19.56
N MET A 349 -16.56 -23.74 19.12
CA MET A 349 -17.35 -24.14 17.96
C MET A 349 -16.55 -24.15 16.66
N CYS A 350 -15.60 -23.23 16.48
CA CYS A 350 -14.71 -23.23 15.32
C CYS A 350 -13.74 -24.41 15.36
N LEU A 351 -13.26 -24.74 16.57
CA LEU A 351 -12.35 -25.86 16.78
C LEU A 351 -13.01 -27.23 16.57
N VAL A 352 -14.35 -27.36 16.54
CA VAL A 352 -14.99 -28.66 16.26
C VAL A 352 -14.49 -29.24 14.95
N CYS A 353 -14.44 -28.43 13.89
CA CYS A 353 -13.96 -28.84 12.57
C CYS A 353 -12.47 -28.53 12.35
N HIS A 354 -11.95 -27.42 12.89
CA HIS A 354 -10.60 -26.91 12.63
C HIS A 354 -9.54 -27.33 13.66
N GLN A 355 -9.59 -28.56 14.16
CA GLN A 355 -8.65 -29.08 15.17
C GLN A 355 -7.82 -30.29 14.68
N GLY A 356 -7.88 -30.61 13.38
CA GLY A 356 -7.10 -31.71 12.80
C GLY A 356 -7.38 -33.13 13.34
N THR A 357 -8.38 -33.31 14.22
CA THR A 357 -8.75 -34.61 14.83
C THR A 357 -10.08 -35.18 14.34
N PHE A 358 -10.91 -34.37 13.66
CA PHE A 358 -12.11 -34.88 12.99
C PHE A 358 -11.71 -35.84 11.83
N PRO A 359 -12.52 -36.86 11.49
CA PRO A 359 -12.16 -37.87 10.47
C PRO A 359 -11.89 -37.30 9.07
N SER A 360 -12.22 -36.03 8.85
CA SER A 360 -12.30 -35.38 7.54
C SER A 360 -11.72 -33.96 7.62
N LYS A 361 -10.39 -33.85 7.68
CA LYS A 361 -9.62 -32.73 8.28
C LYS A 361 -9.39 -31.51 7.36
N PRO A 362 -10.02 -30.34 7.58
CA PRO A 362 -9.33 -29.08 7.33
C PRO A 362 -8.13 -28.99 8.29
N PRO A 363 -6.96 -28.49 7.85
CA PRO A 363 -5.80 -28.31 8.72
C PRO A 363 -6.11 -27.33 9.86
N ASP A 364 -5.45 -27.53 11.00
CA ASP A 364 -5.53 -26.58 12.11
C ASP A 364 -4.73 -25.32 11.74
N MET A 365 -5.47 -24.28 11.37
CA MET A 365 -4.93 -22.95 11.09
C MET A 365 -5.12 -21.99 12.26
N PHE A 366 -5.86 -22.37 13.30
CA PHE A 366 -6.14 -21.50 14.45
C PHE A 366 -4.99 -21.49 15.45
N THR A 367 -4.44 -22.66 15.77
CA THR A 367 -3.33 -22.77 16.72
C THR A 367 -2.11 -21.95 16.29
N PRO A 368 -1.59 -22.07 15.05
CA PRO A 368 -0.47 -21.25 14.62
C PRO A 368 -0.86 -19.76 14.47
N TRP A 369 -2.09 -19.46 14.03
CA TRP A 369 -2.57 -18.09 13.84
C TRP A 369 -2.64 -17.29 15.14
N LEU A 370 -2.96 -17.95 16.27
CA LEU A 370 -2.98 -17.31 17.59
C LEU A 370 -1.62 -16.71 17.99
N GLY A 371 -0.51 -17.20 17.42
CA GLY A 371 0.82 -16.64 17.61
C GLY A 371 1.11 -15.39 16.77
N THR A 372 0.25 -15.06 15.81
CA THR A 372 0.43 -13.93 14.90
C THR A 372 0.03 -12.61 15.56
N GLN A 373 0.61 -11.52 15.05
CA GLN A 373 0.22 -10.17 15.48
C GLN A 373 -1.20 -9.78 15.05
N HIS A 374 -1.74 -10.42 14.01
CA HIS A 374 -3.12 -10.22 13.57
C HIS A 374 -4.14 -10.66 14.61
N ALA A 375 -3.88 -11.79 15.29
CA ALA A 375 -4.78 -12.34 16.30
C ALA A 375 -4.99 -11.42 17.51
N THR A 376 -4.09 -10.46 17.75
CA THR A 376 -4.08 -9.63 18.96
C THR A 376 -3.94 -8.13 18.69
N MET A 377 -3.98 -7.67 17.43
CA MET A 377 -3.71 -6.26 17.09
C MET A 377 -4.65 -5.26 17.80
N PHE A 378 -5.95 -5.53 17.79
CA PHE A 378 -6.93 -4.66 18.46
C PHE A 378 -6.78 -4.74 19.98
N THR A 379 -6.62 -5.95 20.51
CA THR A 379 -6.41 -6.20 21.94
C THR A 379 -5.23 -5.38 22.46
N ARG A 380 -4.06 -5.51 21.84
CA ARG A 380 -2.85 -4.73 22.17
C ARG A 380 -3.07 -3.23 21.96
N GLY A 381 -3.80 -2.86 20.90
CA GLY A 381 -4.12 -1.47 20.59
C GLY A 381 -4.91 -0.78 21.70
N ILE A 382 -6.04 -1.36 22.14
CA ILE A 382 -6.85 -0.76 23.20
C ILE A 382 -6.20 -0.85 24.59
N ASN A 383 -5.30 -1.82 24.79
CA ASN A 383 -4.48 -1.91 25.99
C ASN A 383 -3.35 -0.87 26.03
N GLY A 384 -3.08 -0.17 24.91
CA GLY A 384 -2.09 0.88 24.82
C GLY A 384 -0.66 0.40 24.52
N GLU A 385 -0.50 -0.83 24.00
CA GLU A 385 0.81 -1.43 23.74
C GLU A 385 1.36 -1.13 22.34
N VAL A 386 0.49 -0.75 21.40
CA VAL A 386 0.87 -0.56 19.99
C VAL A 386 1.41 0.84 19.73
N SER A 387 0.62 1.87 20.07
CA SER A 387 0.95 3.29 19.86
C SER A 387 -0.03 4.17 20.64
N ASP A 388 0.43 5.35 21.02
CA ASP A 388 -0.38 6.45 21.57
C ASP A 388 -1.34 7.10 20.55
N HIS A 389 -1.25 6.72 19.27
CA HIS A 389 -2.13 7.18 18.19
C HIS A 389 -3.26 6.20 17.85
N TYR A 390 -3.33 5.03 18.51
CA TYR A 390 -4.39 4.06 18.25
C TYR A 390 -5.77 4.63 18.60
N SER A 391 -6.71 4.59 17.65
CA SER A 391 -8.03 5.22 17.78
C SER A 391 -9.11 4.45 17.02
N GLY A 392 -10.36 4.92 17.08
CA GLY A 392 -11.48 4.33 16.35
C GLY A 392 -11.26 4.28 14.83
N ALA A 393 -10.40 5.14 14.27
CA ALA A 393 -10.03 5.09 12.86
C ALA A 393 -9.31 3.78 12.47
N CYS A 394 -8.72 3.07 13.44
CA CYS A 394 -8.04 1.80 13.21
C CYS A 394 -9.01 0.60 13.11
N PHE A 395 -10.28 0.76 13.52
CA PHE A 395 -11.20 -0.38 13.66
C PHE A 395 -11.55 -1.02 12.32
N GLY A 396 -11.65 -0.23 11.24
CA GLY A 396 -11.91 -0.76 9.90
C GLY A 396 -10.91 -1.85 9.45
N CYS A 397 -9.70 -1.82 10.00
CA CYS A 397 -8.66 -2.81 9.71
C CYS A 397 -8.39 -3.81 10.82
N HIS A 398 -8.67 -3.46 12.07
CA HIS A 398 -8.28 -4.26 13.23
C HIS A 398 -9.43 -5.00 13.88
N THR A 399 -10.62 -5.00 13.29
CA THR A 399 -11.77 -5.79 13.76
C THR A 399 -12.48 -6.47 12.58
N VAL A 400 -13.38 -7.40 12.88
CA VAL A 400 -14.16 -8.12 11.87
C VAL A 400 -15.39 -7.31 11.50
N GLY A 401 -15.51 -6.97 10.21
CA GLY A 401 -16.73 -6.42 9.64
C GLY A 401 -17.09 -5.00 10.06
N ASN A 402 -16.14 -4.19 10.51
CA ASN A 402 -16.41 -2.80 10.91
C ASN A 402 -16.68 -1.91 9.68
N ASP A 403 -17.94 -1.85 9.27
CA ASP A 403 -18.42 -1.08 8.11
C ASP A 403 -19.77 -0.43 8.39
N PRO A 404 -19.79 0.86 8.82
CA PRO A 404 -21.02 1.57 9.19
C PRO A 404 -22.06 1.69 8.06
N GLY A 405 -21.68 1.42 6.80
CA GLY A 405 -22.61 1.39 5.67
C GLY A 405 -23.35 0.06 5.51
N VAL A 406 -22.91 -1.01 6.18
CA VAL A 406 -23.35 -2.39 5.94
C VAL A 406 -23.70 -3.09 7.25
N ALA A 407 -25.01 -3.25 7.50
CA ALA A 407 -25.51 -3.98 8.66
C ALA A 407 -25.46 -5.51 8.43
N ALA A 408 -24.31 -6.12 8.72
CA ALA A 408 -24.02 -7.54 8.49
C ALA A 408 -23.54 -8.29 9.75
N ASN A 409 -23.92 -7.81 10.94
CA ASN A 409 -23.46 -8.28 12.26
C ASN A 409 -21.94 -8.05 12.49
N GLY A 410 -21.41 -6.97 11.92
CA GLY A 410 -20.03 -6.54 12.08
C GLY A 410 -19.70 -6.03 13.47
N PHE A 411 -18.42 -5.73 13.70
CA PHE A 411 -17.96 -5.18 14.99
C PHE A 411 -18.69 -3.89 15.36
N ASP A 412 -18.94 -3.01 14.39
CA ASP A 412 -19.65 -1.74 14.57
C ASP A 412 -21.13 -1.97 14.91
N ASP A 413 -21.80 -2.92 14.25
CA ASP A 413 -23.16 -3.36 14.59
C ASP A 413 -23.24 -3.86 16.05
N ALA A 414 -22.31 -4.74 16.43
CA ALA A 414 -22.25 -5.29 17.78
C ALA A 414 -21.94 -4.21 18.83
N ALA A 415 -21.04 -3.27 18.52
CA ALA A 415 -20.70 -2.15 19.38
C ALA A 415 -21.90 -1.23 19.60
N GLN A 416 -22.62 -0.89 18.52
CA GLN A 416 -23.84 -0.10 18.60
C GLN A 416 -24.92 -0.81 19.43
N ALA A 417 -25.18 -2.10 19.18
CA ALA A 417 -26.16 -2.90 19.91
C ALA A 417 -25.83 -3.03 21.40
N ALA A 418 -24.54 -3.08 21.76
CA ALA A 418 -24.07 -3.11 23.14
C ALA A 418 -23.95 -1.73 23.79
N ASN A 419 -24.22 -0.63 23.06
CA ASN A 419 -23.94 0.75 23.46
C ASN A 419 -22.49 0.92 23.96
N TRP A 420 -21.56 0.22 23.31
CA TRP A 420 -20.15 0.25 23.62
C TRP A 420 -19.46 1.37 22.84
N SER A 421 -18.53 2.07 23.51
CA SER A 421 -17.67 3.06 22.89
C SER A 421 -16.23 2.83 23.30
N MET A 422 -15.29 3.23 22.44
CA MET A 422 -13.87 3.05 22.69
C MET A 422 -13.46 3.78 23.98
N PRO A 423 -12.86 3.08 24.96
CA PRO A 423 -12.32 3.73 26.15
C PRO A 423 -11.00 4.45 25.82
N THR A 424 -10.56 5.36 26.70
CA THR A 424 -9.16 5.79 26.71
C THR A 424 -8.25 4.58 26.89
N MET A 425 -7.17 4.49 26.11
CA MET A 425 -6.24 3.36 26.12
C MET A 425 -5.68 3.07 27.52
N GLY A 426 -5.52 1.78 27.84
CA GLY A 426 -5.01 1.34 29.14
C GLY A 426 -5.02 -0.18 29.30
N ALA A 427 -4.03 -0.70 30.04
CA ALA A 427 -3.63 -2.11 30.07
C ALA A 427 -4.68 -3.17 30.50
N THR A 428 -5.90 -2.77 30.87
CA THR A 428 -6.99 -3.69 31.27
C THR A 428 -8.24 -3.54 30.42
N ASN A 429 -8.15 -2.77 29.32
CA ASN A 429 -9.31 -2.47 28.50
C ASN A 429 -9.87 -3.70 27.80
N TRP A 430 -9.01 -4.62 27.36
CA TRP A 430 -9.45 -5.89 26.79
C TRP A 430 -10.26 -6.72 27.79
N ASP A 431 -9.74 -6.92 29.01
CA ASP A 431 -10.44 -7.69 30.04
C ASP A 431 -11.82 -7.08 30.36
N ARG A 432 -11.89 -5.74 30.42
CA ARG A 432 -13.15 -5.02 30.63
C ARG A 432 -14.11 -5.19 29.45
N LEU A 433 -13.62 -5.14 28.22
CA LEU A 433 -14.43 -5.36 27.02
C LEU A 433 -15.01 -6.77 27.01
N VAL A 434 -14.18 -7.79 27.25
CA VAL A 434 -14.61 -9.19 27.32
C VAL A 434 -15.69 -9.38 28.39
N ALA A 435 -15.54 -8.75 29.56
CA ALA A 435 -16.50 -8.86 30.66
C ALA A 435 -17.81 -8.09 30.41
N ALA A 436 -17.73 -6.86 29.87
CA ALA A 436 -18.87 -5.96 29.76
C ALA A 436 -19.65 -6.12 28.44
N ALA A 437 -18.97 -6.44 27.34
CA ALA A 437 -19.57 -6.57 26.01
C ALA A 437 -18.93 -7.75 25.24
N PRO A 438 -19.15 -9.00 25.68
CA PRO A 438 -18.52 -10.18 25.06
C PRO A 438 -18.87 -10.37 23.58
N GLN A 439 -20.02 -9.88 23.12
CA GLN A 439 -20.40 -9.93 21.70
C GLN A 439 -19.55 -9.00 20.82
N VAL A 440 -19.10 -7.87 21.38
CA VAL A 440 -18.16 -6.96 20.71
C VAL A 440 -16.76 -7.57 20.72
N ALA A 441 -16.33 -8.13 21.86
CA ALA A 441 -15.05 -8.81 21.99
C ALA A 441 -14.90 -9.99 20.99
N LYS A 442 -16.00 -10.68 20.68
CA LYS A 442 -16.04 -11.78 19.71
C LYS A 442 -15.60 -11.38 18.30
N LEU A 443 -15.80 -10.13 17.91
CA LEU A 443 -15.48 -9.57 16.59
C LEU A 443 -14.21 -8.70 16.61
N ALA A 444 -13.49 -8.63 17.73
CA ALA A 444 -12.24 -7.89 17.86
C ALA A 444 -11.06 -8.60 17.19
N ASN A 445 -10.02 -7.85 16.81
CA ASN A 445 -8.81 -8.33 16.12
C ASN A 445 -9.04 -8.73 14.65
N ILE A 446 -7.96 -8.96 13.91
CA ILE A 446 -7.99 -9.44 12.52
C ILE A 446 -8.11 -10.96 12.56
N GLN A 447 -9.26 -11.47 12.17
CA GLN A 447 -9.59 -12.89 12.25
C GLN A 447 -9.69 -13.53 10.86
N CYS A 448 -10.07 -14.81 10.79
CA CYS A 448 -10.25 -15.52 9.53
C CYS A 448 -11.19 -14.77 8.58
N GLU A 449 -12.30 -14.26 9.12
CA GLU A 449 -13.32 -13.52 8.38
C GLU A 449 -12.79 -12.23 7.73
N SER A 450 -11.77 -11.59 8.33
CA SER A 450 -11.15 -10.38 7.78
C SER A 450 -10.50 -10.61 6.40
N CYS A 451 -10.09 -11.84 6.10
CA CYS A 451 -9.44 -12.21 4.82
C CYS A 451 -10.27 -13.17 3.96
N HIS A 452 -11.23 -13.87 4.56
CA HIS A 452 -11.98 -14.96 3.93
C HIS A 452 -13.47 -14.66 3.72
N GLY A 453 -13.92 -13.46 4.09
CA GLY A 453 -15.33 -13.09 4.05
C GLY A 453 -16.16 -13.73 5.18
N PRO A 454 -17.47 -13.45 5.22
CA PRO A 454 -18.32 -13.80 6.36
C PRO A 454 -18.40 -15.29 6.66
N GLN A 455 -18.41 -15.64 7.94
CA GLN A 455 -18.44 -17.04 8.37
C GLN A 455 -19.82 -17.68 8.22
N ASP A 456 -20.90 -16.93 8.45
CA ASP A 456 -22.27 -17.43 8.32
C ASP A 456 -22.74 -17.25 6.86
N SER A 457 -22.08 -17.96 5.95
CA SER A 457 -22.34 -17.98 4.51
C SER A 457 -22.42 -19.42 3.97
N THR A 458 -23.03 -19.59 2.80
CA THR A 458 -23.00 -20.90 2.12
C THR A 458 -21.59 -21.28 1.67
N ALA A 459 -20.71 -20.29 1.47
CA ALA A 459 -19.32 -20.47 1.08
C ALA A 459 -18.47 -21.15 2.16
N HIS A 460 -18.74 -20.92 3.45
CA HIS A 460 -17.96 -21.52 4.54
C HIS A 460 -18.14 -23.05 4.65
N THR A 461 -19.34 -23.58 4.34
CA THR A 461 -19.62 -25.03 4.42
C THR A 461 -19.38 -25.79 3.10
N ARG A 462 -19.14 -25.07 2.00
CA ARG A 462 -19.03 -25.62 0.64
C ARG A 462 -17.75 -26.40 0.34
N THR A 463 -16.67 -26.14 1.04
CA THR A 463 -15.34 -26.66 0.69
C THR A 463 -15.05 -28.08 1.19
N TRP A 464 -16.06 -28.85 1.58
CA TRP A 464 -15.82 -30.18 2.13
C TRP A 464 -16.70 -31.29 1.53
N ASP A 465 -16.40 -31.64 0.28
CA ASP A 465 -16.59 -33.01 -0.21
C ASP A 465 -15.36 -33.84 0.20
N ALA A 466 -15.59 -35.04 0.75
CA ALA A 466 -14.53 -35.97 1.15
C ALA A 466 -13.58 -36.36 -0.02
N ASN A 467 -14.01 -36.17 -1.28
CA ASN A 467 -13.21 -36.32 -2.49
C ASN A 467 -12.55 -35.01 -2.99
N GLN A 468 -12.86 -33.84 -2.40
CA GLN A 468 -12.45 -32.50 -2.87
C GLN A 468 -11.59 -31.72 -1.86
N GLN A 469 -10.85 -32.42 -0.99
CA GLN A 469 -9.88 -31.84 -0.05
C GLN A 469 -8.70 -31.10 -0.74
N SER A 470 -8.80 -30.81 -2.04
CA SER A 470 -7.71 -30.54 -2.97
C SER A 470 -7.91 -29.31 -3.87
N GLN A 471 -8.90 -28.46 -3.56
CA GLN A 471 -9.31 -27.34 -4.44
C GLN A 471 -9.15 -25.93 -3.81
N PRO A 472 -8.00 -25.58 -3.20
CA PRO A 472 -7.81 -24.28 -2.52
C PRO A 472 -7.94 -23.07 -3.46
N PHE A 473 -7.82 -23.28 -4.77
CA PHE A 473 -7.83 -22.21 -5.78
C PHE A 473 -9.20 -21.94 -6.40
N SER A 474 -10.23 -22.69 -6.00
CA SER A 474 -11.62 -22.49 -6.45
C SER A 474 -12.57 -22.15 -5.30
N SER A 475 -12.06 -22.04 -4.07
CA SER A 475 -12.87 -21.64 -2.92
C SER A 475 -13.30 -20.17 -3.07
N PRO A 476 -14.59 -19.84 -2.90
CA PRO A 476 -15.06 -18.46 -2.92
C PRO A 476 -14.47 -17.60 -1.80
N ARG A 477 -13.94 -18.24 -0.74
CA ARG A 477 -13.35 -17.58 0.43
C ARG A 477 -11.84 -17.35 0.33
N ILE A 478 -11.15 -17.94 -0.64
CA ILE A 478 -9.68 -17.89 -0.70
C ILE A 478 -9.26 -17.00 -1.88
N SER A 479 -8.59 -15.90 -1.57
CA SER A 479 -7.96 -15.03 -2.55
C SER A 479 -6.45 -15.01 -2.34
N TYR A 480 -5.70 -15.20 -3.42
CA TYR A 480 -4.24 -15.00 -3.47
C TYR A 480 -3.86 -13.60 -3.96
N ALA A 481 -4.87 -12.77 -4.25
CA ALA A 481 -4.67 -11.42 -4.74
C ALA A 481 -4.08 -10.56 -3.61
N SER A 482 -3.13 -9.69 -3.97
CA SER A 482 -2.48 -8.75 -3.04
C SER A 482 -3.49 -7.80 -2.40
N GLU A 483 -4.60 -7.56 -3.09
CA GLU A 483 -5.67 -6.64 -2.72
C GLU A 483 -6.38 -7.08 -1.45
N ASN A 484 -6.40 -8.38 -1.14
CA ASN A 484 -6.94 -8.87 0.13
C ASN A 484 -6.16 -8.30 1.32
N CYS A 485 -4.83 -8.20 1.19
CA CYS A 485 -3.96 -7.58 2.18
C CYS A 485 -4.00 -6.05 2.10
N ALA A 486 -4.16 -5.50 0.89
CA ALA A 486 -4.12 -4.06 0.64
C ALA A 486 -5.35 -3.30 1.16
N THR A 487 -6.43 -4.01 1.54
CA THR A 487 -7.55 -3.44 2.32
C THR A 487 -7.03 -2.63 3.52
N CYS A 488 -5.93 -3.08 4.12
CA CYS A 488 -5.25 -2.43 5.23
C CYS A 488 -3.81 -2.00 4.93
N HIS A 489 -3.04 -2.84 4.23
CA HIS A 489 -1.62 -2.60 3.93
C HIS A 489 -1.38 -1.79 2.65
N GLY A 490 -2.42 -1.15 2.13
CA GLY A 490 -2.34 -0.18 1.04
C GLY A 490 -2.93 1.18 1.41
N ALA A 491 -3.32 1.42 2.66
CA ALA A 491 -3.98 2.64 3.10
C ALA A 491 -2.99 3.69 3.60
N GLY A 492 -3.09 4.92 3.09
CA GLY A 492 -2.38 6.10 3.61
C GLY A 492 -0.89 5.85 3.82
N ALA A 493 -0.40 6.08 5.04
CA ALA A 493 0.99 5.92 5.47
C ALA A 493 1.59 4.50 5.40
N HIS A 494 0.78 3.48 5.08
CA HIS A 494 1.17 2.07 5.08
C HIS A 494 1.50 1.60 3.65
N HIS A 495 2.61 2.11 3.11
CA HIS A 495 2.95 2.06 1.69
C HIS A 495 3.52 0.73 1.15
N ILE A 496 3.38 -0.38 1.89
CA ILE A 496 3.98 -1.66 1.50
C ILE A 496 3.38 -2.18 0.18
N TYR A 497 2.05 -2.11 0.05
CA TYR A 497 1.38 -2.50 -1.20
C TYR A 497 1.82 -1.62 -2.37
N SER A 498 1.87 -0.31 -2.19
CA SER A 498 2.28 0.62 -3.24
C SER A 498 3.73 0.47 -3.67
N GLU A 499 4.64 0.02 -2.79
CA GLU A 499 6.01 -0.31 -3.19
C GLU A 499 6.04 -1.58 -4.05
N TRP A 500 5.34 -2.62 -3.60
CA TRP A 500 5.28 -3.90 -4.29
C TRP A 500 4.68 -3.78 -5.70
N THR A 501 3.62 -2.96 -5.89
CA THR A 501 2.99 -2.80 -7.21
C THR A 501 3.95 -2.22 -8.26
N THR A 502 4.96 -1.43 -7.86
CA THR A 502 5.99 -0.91 -8.78
C THR A 502 6.91 -2.00 -9.34
N LEU A 503 6.79 -3.25 -8.86
CA LEU A 503 7.51 -4.41 -9.38
C LEU A 503 6.76 -5.10 -10.52
N GLY A 504 5.65 -4.53 -10.99
CA GLY A 504 4.91 -5.00 -12.15
C GLY A 504 5.43 -4.46 -13.48
N ASP A 505 6.05 -3.28 -13.46
CA ASP A 505 6.49 -2.58 -14.67
C ASP A 505 7.71 -3.27 -15.32
N GLY A 506 7.68 -3.45 -16.64
CA GLY A 506 8.87 -3.72 -17.44
C GLY A 506 9.38 -5.17 -17.54
N GLY A 507 8.65 -6.20 -17.11
CA GLY A 507 9.08 -7.59 -17.35
C GLY A 507 8.57 -8.63 -16.35
N MET A 508 9.46 -9.44 -15.79
CA MET A 508 9.18 -10.62 -14.93
C MET A 508 9.26 -10.31 -13.40
N GLY A 509 9.03 -9.07 -12.97
CA GLY A 509 9.10 -8.69 -11.56
C GLY A 509 8.01 -9.32 -10.68
N HIS A 510 8.12 -9.18 -9.34
CA HIS A 510 7.26 -9.88 -8.39
C HIS A 510 5.76 -9.56 -8.51
N ALA A 511 5.40 -8.34 -8.92
CA ALA A 511 4.01 -7.95 -9.16
C ALA A 511 3.59 -8.09 -10.63
N SER A 512 4.45 -8.68 -11.47
CA SER A 512 4.21 -8.76 -12.91
C SER A 512 3.21 -9.84 -13.29
N ARG A 513 2.11 -9.38 -13.90
CA ARG A 513 1.12 -10.25 -14.57
C ARG A 513 1.70 -10.94 -15.80
N PHE A 514 2.64 -10.31 -16.51
CA PHE A 514 3.31 -10.95 -17.64
C PHE A 514 4.07 -12.21 -17.19
N GLY A 515 4.74 -12.14 -16.04
CA GLY A 515 5.42 -13.29 -15.44
C GLY A 515 4.46 -14.39 -15.01
N THR A 516 3.31 -14.03 -14.42
CA THR A 516 2.24 -14.98 -14.10
C THR A 516 1.71 -15.68 -15.34
N THR A 517 1.39 -14.93 -16.39
CA THR A 517 0.88 -15.48 -17.65
C THR A 517 1.90 -16.41 -18.29
N HIS A 518 3.19 -16.08 -18.27
CA HIS A 518 4.25 -17.01 -18.68
C HIS A 518 4.29 -18.26 -17.80
N GLY A 519 4.21 -18.10 -16.48
CA GLY A 519 4.25 -19.18 -15.50
C GLY A 519 3.15 -20.22 -15.66
N VAL A 520 1.97 -19.82 -16.16
CA VAL A 520 0.84 -20.73 -16.41
C VAL A 520 0.69 -21.09 -17.88
N GLY A 521 0.93 -20.16 -18.81
CA GLY A 521 0.66 -20.32 -20.24
C GLY A 521 1.69 -21.17 -21.00
N ALA A 522 2.95 -21.24 -20.53
CA ALA A 522 4.01 -21.92 -21.27
C ALA A 522 3.82 -23.44 -21.39
N THR A 523 2.95 -24.07 -20.59
CA THR A 523 2.55 -25.50 -20.66
C THR A 523 1.59 -25.91 -19.52
N GLY A 524 1.14 -24.98 -18.65
CA GLY A 524 0.40 -25.22 -17.41
C GLY A 524 1.31 -25.23 -16.16
N LEU A 525 0.73 -25.11 -14.95
CA LEU A 525 1.51 -25.27 -13.71
C LEU A 525 2.23 -26.62 -13.59
N ASN A 526 1.71 -27.66 -14.26
CA ASN A 526 2.35 -28.97 -14.41
C ASN A 526 3.73 -28.92 -15.07
N ALA A 527 4.09 -27.81 -15.73
CA ALA A 527 5.37 -27.59 -16.36
C ALA A 527 6.43 -26.91 -15.48
N ASN A 528 6.10 -26.69 -14.20
CA ASN A 528 7.01 -26.21 -13.15
C ASN A 528 7.38 -24.71 -13.18
N CYS A 529 7.07 -23.95 -14.23
CA CYS A 529 7.38 -22.51 -14.28
C CYS A 529 6.64 -21.72 -13.20
N GLY A 530 5.34 -21.99 -13.02
CA GLY A 530 4.54 -21.26 -12.04
C GLY A 530 4.87 -21.56 -10.58
N ARG A 531 5.79 -22.49 -10.29
CA ARG A 531 6.32 -22.69 -8.93
C ARG A 531 7.01 -21.43 -8.37
N CYS A 532 7.55 -20.59 -9.25
CA CYS A 532 8.21 -19.32 -8.88
C CYS A 532 7.41 -18.11 -9.35
N HIS A 533 6.71 -18.20 -10.48
CA HIS A 533 6.06 -17.04 -11.12
C HIS A 533 4.58 -16.86 -10.78
N THR A 534 4.02 -17.69 -9.90
CA THR A 534 2.65 -17.53 -9.41
C THR A 534 2.60 -17.68 -7.89
N ALA A 535 1.80 -16.86 -7.20
CA ALA A 535 1.64 -17.02 -5.75
C ALA A 535 1.11 -18.42 -5.39
N GLN A 536 0.10 -18.91 -6.12
CA GLN A 536 -0.48 -20.23 -5.92
C GLN A 536 0.55 -21.36 -6.10
N GLY A 537 1.33 -21.31 -7.18
CA GLY A 537 2.35 -22.32 -7.45
C GLY A 537 3.48 -22.27 -6.42
N TYR A 538 3.85 -21.07 -5.95
CA TYR A 538 4.86 -20.93 -4.92
C TYR A 538 4.41 -21.46 -3.56
N THR A 539 3.16 -21.25 -3.13
CA THR A 539 2.69 -21.81 -1.86
C THR A 539 2.66 -23.34 -1.88
N LEU A 540 2.26 -23.96 -2.99
CA LEU A 540 2.38 -25.40 -3.19
C LEU A 540 3.83 -25.88 -3.16
N TYR A 541 4.71 -25.13 -3.84
CA TYR A 541 6.12 -25.45 -3.90
C TYR A 541 6.79 -25.34 -2.53
N ALA A 542 6.49 -24.30 -1.76
CA ALA A 542 7.04 -24.07 -0.43
C ALA A 542 6.68 -25.22 0.54
N ASP A 543 5.41 -25.69 0.52
CA ASP A 543 4.98 -26.84 1.32
C ASP A 543 5.73 -28.13 0.94
N LEU A 544 5.95 -28.36 -0.37
CA LEU A 544 6.73 -29.50 -0.84
C LEU A 544 8.22 -29.39 -0.51
N LEU A 545 8.79 -28.20 -0.67
CA LEU A 545 10.19 -27.93 -0.39
C LEU A 545 10.49 -28.13 1.10
N GLY A 546 9.59 -27.70 1.99
CA GLY A 546 9.66 -27.97 3.42
C GLY A 546 9.62 -29.46 3.79
N LYS A 547 9.11 -30.32 2.89
CA LYS A 547 9.10 -31.79 3.00
C LYS A 547 10.30 -32.46 2.30
N GLY A 548 11.27 -31.67 1.82
CA GLY A 548 12.44 -32.16 1.10
C GLY A 548 12.18 -32.53 -0.36
N LYS A 549 11.10 -32.03 -0.96
CA LYS A 549 10.74 -32.28 -2.36
C LYS A 549 11.01 -31.04 -3.22
N VAL A 550 11.74 -31.21 -4.32
CA VAL A 550 12.23 -30.11 -5.16
C VAL A 550 11.37 -29.85 -6.41
N ALA A 551 10.39 -30.72 -6.67
CA ALA A 551 9.50 -30.64 -7.84
C ALA A 551 8.01 -30.67 -7.44
N LEU A 552 7.15 -30.06 -8.27
CA LEU A 552 5.69 -30.05 -8.07
C LEU A 552 5.01 -31.37 -8.48
N ASN A 553 5.75 -32.36 -8.96
CA ASN A 553 5.22 -33.66 -9.41
C ASN A 553 4.50 -34.46 -8.31
N SER A 554 4.70 -34.11 -7.04
CA SER A 554 3.97 -34.68 -5.91
C SER A 554 2.59 -34.07 -5.68
N VAL A 555 2.28 -32.93 -6.32
CA VAL A 555 0.93 -32.34 -6.27
C VAL A 555 0.03 -33.07 -7.28
N PRO A 556 -1.21 -33.46 -6.91
CA PRO A 556 -2.16 -34.00 -7.86
C PRO A 556 -2.37 -33.08 -9.08
N ALA A 557 -2.31 -33.64 -10.29
CA ALA A 557 -2.51 -32.86 -11.52
C ALA A 557 -3.85 -32.12 -11.55
N ALA A 558 -4.89 -32.71 -10.95
CA ALA A 558 -6.20 -32.07 -10.80
C ALA A 558 -6.16 -30.79 -9.96
N THR A 559 -5.27 -30.69 -8.97
CA THR A 559 -5.07 -29.47 -8.17
C THR A 559 -4.31 -28.41 -8.96
N LEU A 560 -3.26 -28.81 -9.70
CA LEU A 560 -2.48 -27.90 -10.55
C LEU A 560 -3.35 -27.30 -11.68
N ALA A 561 -4.29 -28.09 -12.22
CA ALA A 561 -5.20 -27.66 -13.28
C ALA A 561 -6.19 -26.55 -12.87
N LEU A 562 -6.35 -26.29 -11.57
CA LEU A 562 -7.23 -25.23 -11.07
C LEU A 562 -6.61 -23.85 -11.15
N VAL A 563 -5.29 -23.77 -11.26
CA VAL A 563 -4.61 -22.51 -11.48
C VAL A 563 -4.54 -22.29 -12.98
N THR A 564 -5.37 -21.37 -13.44
CA THR A 564 -5.54 -21.00 -14.84
C THR A 564 -5.05 -19.57 -15.05
N PRO A 565 -4.82 -19.13 -16.30
CA PRO A 565 -4.54 -17.73 -16.56
C PRO A 565 -5.60 -16.78 -16.01
N ALA A 566 -6.85 -17.25 -15.82
CA ALA A 566 -7.96 -16.46 -15.30
C ALA A 566 -7.92 -16.25 -13.76
N ASN A 567 -7.20 -17.07 -12.98
CA ASN A 567 -7.13 -16.91 -11.52
C ASN A 567 -5.71 -16.80 -10.95
N ALA A 568 -4.68 -17.10 -11.75
CA ALA A 568 -3.30 -17.02 -11.32
C ALA A 568 -2.91 -15.60 -10.90
N GLN A 569 -2.22 -15.51 -9.77
CA GLN A 569 -1.74 -14.26 -9.19
C GLN A 569 -0.22 -14.17 -9.32
N PRO A 570 0.36 -12.97 -9.48
CA PRO A 570 1.80 -12.76 -9.41
C PRO A 570 2.32 -13.11 -8.01
N VAL A 571 3.60 -12.93 -7.76
CA VAL A 571 4.19 -13.21 -6.44
C VAL A 571 3.72 -12.15 -5.44
N THR A 572 2.54 -12.40 -4.83
CA THR A 572 1.87 -11.50 -3.88
C THR A 572 2.38 -11.70 -2.45
N CYS A 573 1.85 -10.92 -1.50
CA CYS A 573 2.23 -10.97 -0.09
C CYS A 573 2.17 -12.39 0.49
N VAL A 574 1.11 -13.15 0.16
CA VAL A 574 0.91 -14.52 0.68
C VAL A 574 1.86 -15.56 0.10
N ALA A 575 2.56 -15.23 -0.99
CA ALA A 575 3.65 -16.07 -1.48
C ALA A 575 4.79 -16.07 -0.46
N CYS A 576 5.20 -14.90 0.03
CA CYS A 576 6.32 -14.74 0.95
C CYS A 576 5.94 -14.97 2.42
N HIS A 577 4.76 -14.49 2.82
CA HIS A 577 4.26 -14.50 4.19
C HIS A 577 3.14 -15.51 4.36
N ASP A 578 3.19 -16.34 5.40
CA ASP A 578 2.06 -17.17 5.80
C ASP A 578 1.19 -16.45 6.84
N PRO A 579 0.02 -15.92 6.47
CA PRO A 579 -0.82 -15.18 7.41
C PRO A 579 -1.34 -16.04 8.58
N HIS A 580 -1.21 -17.37 8.50
CA HIS A 580 -1.66 -18.31 9.51
C HIS A 580 -0.56 -18.79 10.45
N ASP A 581 0.72 -18.48 10.20
CA ASP A 581 1.82 -19.08 10.97
C ASP A 581 2.90 -18.06 11.34
N ALA A 582 3.08 -17.89 12.65
CA ALA A 582 4.08 -17.01 13.24
C ALA A 582 5.40 -17.72 13.61
N THR A 583 5.59 -18.98 13.22
CA THR A 583 6.80 -19.77 13.52
C THR A 583 8.08 -19.03 13.13
N ASN A 584 8.06 -18.35 11.99
CA ASN A 584 9.20 -17.57 11.51
C ASN A 584 8.98 -16.07 11.71
N PRO A 585 10.06 -15.28 11.91
CA PRO A 585 9.98 -13.82 11.97
C PRO A 585 9.25 -13.24 10.77
N ASN A 586 8.41 -12.23 11.00
CA ASN A 586 7.58 -11.61 9.95
C ASN A 586 6.69 -12.63 9.19
N GLN A 587 6.43 -13.81 9.77
CA GLN A 587 5.63 -14.88 9.17
C GLN A 587 6.18 -15.38 7.82
N LEU A 588 7.50 -15.28 7.60
CA LEU A 588 8.12 -15.74 6.35
C LEU A 588 8.00 -17.26 6.20
N ARG A 589 7.75 -17.76 4.99
CA ARG A 589 7.67 -19.22 4.75
C ARG A 589 8.99 -19.96 5.03
N PHE A 590 10.12 -19.28 4.84
CA PHE A 590 11.45 -19.81 5.12
C PHE A 590 12.29 -18.76 5.88
N TYR A 591 13.08 -19.23 6.85
CA TYR A 591 13.97 -18.42 7.65
C TYR A 591 15.17 -19.26 8.12
N GLY A 592 16.35 -18.63 8.19
CA GLY A 592 17.58 -19.28 8.60
C GLY A 592 18.23 -20.02 7.44
N ASP A 593 17.75 -21.21 7.14
CA ASP A 593 18.31 -22.08 6.10
C ASP A 593 17.27 -22.34 5.00
N THR A 594 17.71 -22.72 3.81
CA THR A 594 16.83 -23.33 2.81
C THR A 594 16.88 -24.85 2.93
N PRO A 595 15.79 -25.55 2.58
CA PRO A 595 15.91 -26.95 2.18
C PRO A 595 16.83 -27.09 0.95
N ASN A 596 17.15 -28.33 0.59
CA ASN A 596 17.87 -28.59 -0.65
C ASN A 596 17.05 -28.07 -1.84
N LEU A 597 17.66 -27.21 -2.65
CA LEU A 597 17.01 -26.52 -3.75
C LEU A 597 17.11 -27.33 -5.04
N PRO A 598 16.23 -27.09 -6.03
CA PRO A 598 16.30 -27.74 -7.33
C PRO A 598 17.60 -27.42 -8.09
N SER A 599 18.39 -26.45 -7.66
CA SER A 599 19.75 -26.17 -8.15
C SER A 599 20.81 -27.12 -7.60
N GLY A 600 20.51 -27.96 -6.60
CA GLY A 600 21.43 -28.98 -6.09
C GLY A 600 22.12 -28.69 -4.76
N PHE A 601 21.89 -27.52 -4.16
CA PHE A 601 22.46 -27.14 -2.86
C PHE A 601 21.40 -26.61 -1.89
N ALA A 602 21.76 -26.57 -0.61
CA ALA A 602 21.04 -25.84 0.43
C ALA A 602 21.85 -24.60 0.86
N GLY A 603 21.16 -23.51 1.18
CA GLY A 603 21.76 -22.33 1.77
C GLY A 603 21.65 -22.36 3.30
N HIS A 604 22.72 -22.01 4.00
CA HIS A 604 22.78 -22.05 5.47
C HIS A 604 23.09 -20.68 6.06
N GLY A 605 22.44 -20.34 7.18
CA GLY A 605 22.70 -19.11 7.94
C GLY A 605 22.29 -17.83 7.20
N LEU A 606 21.29 -17.89 6.33
CA LEU A 606 20.84 -16.79 5.47
C LEU A 606 19.84 -15.84 6.14
N GLY A 607 19.31 -16.21 7.31
CA GLY A 607 18.26 -15.45 8.00
C GLY A 607 17.02 -15.31 7.11
N LYS A 608 16.49 -14.09 6.98
CA LYS A 608 15.32 -13.83 6.11
C LYS A 608 15.61 -14.01 4.62
N GLY A 609 16.86 -13.92 4.17
CA GLY A 609 17.25 -14.14 2.77
C GLY A 609 17.09 -15.58 2.29
N ALA A 610 16.91 -16.55 3.21
CA ALA A 610 16.57 -17.93 2.87
C ALA A 610 15.34 -18.02 1.95
N LEU A 611 14.32 -17.19 2.21
CA LEU A 611 13.11 -17.13 1.39
C LEU A 611 13.42 -16.81 -0.07
N CYS A 612 14.21 -15.76 -0.31
CA CYS A 612 14.55 -15.29 -1.66
C CYS A 612 15.23 -16.41 -2.47
N LEU A 613 16.14 -17.14 -1.82
CA LEU A 613 16.95 -18.18 -2.43
C LEU A 613 16.13 -19.38 -2.93
N THR A 614 14.95 -19.62 -2.35
CA THR A 614 14.06 -20.70 -2.80
C THR A 614 13.53 -20.50 -4.23
N CYS A 615 13.46 -19.25 -4.70
CA CYS A 615 13.10 -18.92 -6.09
C CYS A 615 14.30 -18.55 -6.95
N HIS A 616 15.24 -17.78 -6.37
CA HIS A 616 16.42 -17.28 -7.07
C HIS A 616 17.57 -18.28 -7.03
N ASN A 617 17.36 -19.39 -7.72
CA ASN A 617 18.38 -20.38 -8.01
C ASN A 617 18.25 -20.94 -9.43
N SER A 618 19.33 -21.54 -9.93
CA SER A 618 19.42 -22.09 -11.30
C SER A 618 18.45 -23.23 -11.60
N ARG A 619 17.91 -23.88 -10.56
CA ARG A 619 16.77 -24.81 -10.61
C ARG A 619 16.91 -26.07 -11.49
N ASN A 620 18.00 -26.21 -12.24
CA ASN A 620 18.21 -27.23 -13.27
C ASN A 620 19.01 -28.45 -12.75
N GLY A 621 19.24 -28.52 -11.45
CA GLY A 621 19.89 -29.62 -10.76
C GLY A 621 18.94 -30.75 -10.32
N ALA A 622 17.65 -30.73 -10.68
CA ALA A 622 16.73 -31.83 -10.33
C ALA A 622 17.00 -33.09 -11.16
N GLN A 623 17.11 -34.26 -10.52
CA GLN A 623 17.36 -35.52 -11.24
C GLN A 623 16.09 -36.03 -11.94
N THR A 624 16.24 -36.46 -13.19
CA THR A 624 15.10 -37.01 -13.97
C THR A 624 14.53 -38.24 -13.26
N GLY A 625 13.20 -38.25 -13.04
CA GLY A 625 12.50 -39.35 -12.39
C GLY A 625 12.54 -39.31 -10.85
N SER A 626 13.08 -38.26 -10.25
CA SER A 626 13.05 -38.04 -8.79
C SER A 626 12.32 -36.75 -8.43
N ASP A 627 11.67 -36.73 -7.26
CA ASP A 627 11.08 -35.53 -6.66
C ASP A 627 11.93 -34.94 -5.52
N ALA A 628 13.03 -35.61 -5.14
CA ALA A 628 13.86 -35.22 -3.99
C ALA A 628 15.37 -35.19 -4.29
N LEU A 629 15.82 -35.95 -5.30
CA LEU A 629 17.25 -36.01 -5.65
C LEU A 629 17.63 -34.87 -6.59
N THR A 630 18.81 -34.32 -6.33
CA THR A 630 19.41 -33.26 -7.12
C THR A 630 20.88 -33.54 -7.41
N TYR A 631 21.53 -32.67 -8.20
CA TYR A 631 22.95 -32.70 -8.53
C TYR A 631 23.46 -31.28 -8.79
N LEU A 632 24.77 -31.08 -8.66
CA LEU A 632 25.42 -29.79 -8.93
C LEU A 632 26.01 -29.72 -10.34
N HIS A 633 26.05 -28.51 -10.91
CA HIS A 633 26.74 -28.22 -12.15
C HIS A 633 28.20 -27.83 -11.87
N GLU A 634 28.94 -28.75 -11.26
CA GLU A 634 30.30 -28.53 -10.75
C GLU A 634 31.24 -29.67 -11.17
N ASP A 635 32.55 -29.43 -11.07
CA ASP A 635 33.55 -30.47 -11.34
C ASP A 635 33.52 -31.56 -10.27
N GLY A 636 33.49 -32.82 -10.68
CA GLY A 636 33.51 -33.96 -9.75
C GLY A 636 32.14 -34.40 -9.25
N GLU A 637 31.05 -33.75 -9.68
CA GLU A 637 29.69 -34.23 -9.47
C GLU A 637 29.54 -35.68 -10.00
N PRO A 638 29.07 -36.65 -9.19
CA PRO A 638 28.91 -38.03 -9.64
C PRO A 638 27.75 -38.24 -10.63
N TYR A 639 26.69 -37.43 -10.58
CA TYR A 639 25.57 -37.55 -11.50
C TYR A 639 26.02 -37.33 -12.95
N ASN A 640 25.59 -38.20 -13.86
CA ASN A 640 26.01 -38.20 -15.26
C ASN A 640 27.54 -38.17 -15.49
N GLY A 641 28.31 -38.73 -14.53
CA GLY A 641 29.77 -38.75 -14.59
C GLY A 641 30.41 -37.35 -14.61
N GLY A 642 29.76 -36.35 -14.03
CA GLY A 642 30.23 -34.97 -13.96
C GLY A 642 30.12 -34.20 -15.25
N ASN A 643 29.32 -34.68 -16.21
CA ASN A 643 29.02 -33.98 -17.45
C ASN A 643 27.62 -33.35 -17.39
N PRO A 644 27.41 -32.19 -18.05
CA PRO A 644 26.08 -31.67 -18.35
C PRO A 644 25.12 -32.75 -18.85
N THR A 645 23.90 -32.74 -18.33
CA THR A 645 22.83 -33.69 -18.69
C THR A 645 22.14 -33.31 -20.00
N GLY A 646 22.33 -32.07 -20.44
CA GLY A 646 21.81 -31.51 -21.68
C GLY A 646 22.46 -30.17 -22.01
N TYR A 647 21.86 -29.44 -22.96
CA TYR A 647 22.31 -28.10 -23.39
C TYR A 647 21.55 -26.96 -22.68
N SER A 648 20.94 -27.24 -21.52
CA SER A 648 20.23 -26.23 -20.75
C SER A 648 21.19 -25.13 -20.28
N ALA A 649 20.73 -23.88 -20.32
CA ALA A 649 21.33 -22.79 -19.56
C ALA A 649 20.85 -22.87 -18.09
N PRO A 650 21.54 -22.26 -17.11
CA PRO A 650 21.17 -22.28 -15.70
C PRO A 650 19.84 -21.61 -15.34
N HIS A 651 19.06 -21.06 -16.28
CA HIS A 651 17.90 -20.20 -16.01
C HIS A 651 18.26 -18.90 -15.29
N GLN A 652 17.74 -17.79 -15.80
CA GLN A 652 18.10 -16.40 -15.49
C GLN A 652 17.75 -15.89 -14.06
N ALA A 653 17.71 -16.78 -13.05
CA ALA A 653 17.48 -16.47 -11.65
C ALA A 653 18.61 -17.02 -10.76
N ASP A 654 19.87 -16.87 -11.20
CA ASP A 654 21.05 -17.51 -10.60
C ASP A 654 21.68 -16.74 -9.43
N GLN A 655 20.97 -15.73 -8.90
CA GLN A 655 21.52 -14.87 -7.83
C GLN A 655 21.97 -15.69 -6.64
N GLY A 656 21.22 -16.74 -6.33
CA GLY A 656 21.54 -17.67 -5.27
C GLY A 656 22.80 -18.46 -5.46
N ASP A 657 22.95 -19.06 -6.63
CA ASP A 657 24.09 -19.86 -7.04
C ASP A 657 25.37 -19.02 -6.98
N VAL A 658 25.33 -17.79 -7.49
CA VAL A 658 26.46 -16.84 -7.43
C VAL A 658 26.74 -16.41 -5.99
N PHE A 659 25.71 -16.09 -5.19
CA PHE A 659 25.87 -15.65 -3.81
C PHE A 659 26.47 -16.73 -2.92
N THR A 660 25.99 -17.98 -3.03
CA THR A 660 26.53 -19.12 -2.26
C THR A 660 27.81 -19.69 -2.86
N GLY A 661 28.11 -19.36 -4.11
CA GLY A 661 29.33 -19.75 -4.82
C GLY A 661 29.29 -21.21 -5.27
N HIS A 662 28.17 -21.60 -5.90
CA HIS A 662 27.85 -22.95 -6.38
C HIS A 662 27.57 -22.97 -7.90
N ASN A 663 27.46 -24.18 -8.46
CA ASN A 663 27.00 -24.44 -9.84
C ASN A 663 27.83 -23.80 -10.96
N ALA A 664 29.16 -23.79 -10.80
CA ALA A 664 30.06 -23.43 -11.88
C ALA A 664 31.11 -24.52 -12.15
N TYR A 665 31.42 -24.70 -13.43
CA TYR A 665 32.48 -25.60 -13.87
C TYR A 665 33.87 -24.95 -13.81
N PHE A 666 34.90 -25.79 -13.81
CA PHE A 666 36.33 -25.43 -13.87
C PHE A 666 36.92 -24.80 -12.60
N LEU A 667 36.30 -25.02 -11.45
CA LEU A 667 36.76 -24.54 -10.14
C LEU A 667 37.30 -25.65 -9.24
N GLY A 668 36.99 -26.92 -9.53
CA GLY A 668 37.46 -28.07 -8.76
C GLY A 668 37.24 -27.92 -7.25
N ALA A 669 38.27 -28.25 -6.46
CA ALA A 669 38.22 -28.21 -4.99
C ALA A 669 38.12 -26.79 -4.37
N SER A 670 37.98 -25.75 -5.19
CA SER A 670 37.78 -24.37 -4.69
C SER A 670 36.33 -24.10 -4.29
N MET A 671 35.40 -25.01 -4.64
CA MET A 671 33.98 -24.87 -4.36
C MET A 671 33.60 -25.40 -2.96
N PRO A 672 32.61 -24.79 -2.27
CA PRO A 672 31.94 -23.55 -2.65
C PRO A 672 32.77 -22.29 -2.36
N MET A 673 32.59 -21.25 -3.18
CA MET A 673 33.21 -19.94 -2.98
C MET A 673 32.20 -18.91 -2.48
N THR A 674 31.60 -19.13 -1.31
CA THR A 674 30.54 -18.26 -0.77
C THR A 674 30.94 -16.79 -0.67
N SER A 675 30.00 -15.91 -0.99
CA SER A 675 30.20 -14.47 -0.96
C SER A 675 30.60 -13.98 0.43
N ARG A 676 31.48 -12.98 0.47
CA ARG A 676 31.79 -12.25 1.71
C ARG A 676 30.59 -11.43 2.22
N HIS A 677 29.64 -11.09 1.35
CA HIS A 677 28.40 -10.43 1.75
C HIS A 677 27.43 -11.36 2.49
N ALA A 678 27.71 -12.67 2.57
CA ALA A 678 26.97 -13.57 3.45
C ALA A 678 27.15 -13.24 4.96
N ALA A 679 28.11 -12.39 5.31
CA ALA A 679 28.27 -11.87 6.67
C ALA A 679 27.26 -10.76 7.04
N ILE A 680 26.49 -10.25 6.08
CA ILE A 680 25.43 -9.28 6.32
C ILE A 680 24.22 -10.01 6.89
N GLU A 681 23.72 -9.54 8.03
CA GLU A 681 22.53 -10.10 8.68
C GLU A 681 21.35 -10.12 7.69
N ASP A 682 20.61 -11.23 7.67
CA ASP A 682 19.49 -11.49 6.76
C ASP A 682 19.84 -11.48 5.25
N THR A 683 21.13 -11.44 4.91
CA THR A 683 21.68 -11.58 3.54
C THR A 683 20.94 -10.73 2.49
N CYS A 684 20.15 -11.36 1.61
CA CYS A 684 19.40 -10.68 0.56
C CYS A 684 18.46 -9.60 1.12
N VAL A 685 17.74 -9.91 2.20
CA VAL A 685 16.84 -8.96 2.87
C VAL A 685 17.63 -7.84 3.54
N GLY A 686 18.81 -8.14 4.08
CA GLY A 686 19.72 -7.16 4.65
C GLY A 686 20.06 -6.04 3.66
N CYS A 687 20.46 -6.39 2.44
CA CYS A 687 20.83 -5.40 1.42
C CYS A 687 19.63 -4.80 0.69
N HIS A 688 18.67 -5.63 0.26
CA HIS A 688 17.60 -5.21 -0.66
C HIS A 688 16.38 -4.61 0.05
N MET A 689 16.31 -4.70 1.39
CA MET A 689 15.22 -4.13 2.20
C MET A 689 15.78 -3.32 3.37
N THR A 690 16.54 -3.92 4.29
CA THR A 690 16.93 -3.26 5.55
C THR A 690 17.87 -2.07 5.32
N LEU A 691 18.90 -2.24 4.49
CA LEU A 691 19.89 -1.23 4.15
C LEU A 691 19.52 -0.42 2.91
N GLN A 692 18.32 -0.65 2.34
CA GLN A 692 17.79 0.10 1.21
C GLN A 692 17.91 1.63 1.49
N PRO A 693 18.60 2.39 0.62
CA PRO A 693 18.73 3.84 0.78
C PRO A 693 17.43 4.59 0.54
N LYS A 694 16.53 4.03 -0.27
CA LYS A 694 15.21 4.63 -0.50
C LYS A 694 14.35 4.59 0.76
N GLY A 695 13.67 5.70 1.00
CA GLY A 695 12.73 5.85 2.10
C GLY A 695 11.49 6.63 1.67
N TYR A 696 10.54 6.69 2.59
CA TYR A 696 9.26 7.34 2.43
C TYR A 696 8.77 7.89 3.78
N LEU A 697 7.65 8.60 3.80
CA LEU A 697 7.01 9.06 5.03
C LEU A 697 5.87 8.13 5.44
N SER A 698 6.06 7.34 6.50
CA SER A 698 4.98 6.61 7.18
C SER A 698 4.47 7.44 8.36
N HIS A 699 3.19 7.85 8.32
CA HIS A 699 2.52 8.62 9.36
C HIS A 699 3.20 9.97 9.62
N GLY A 700 3.71 10.60 8.56
CA GLY A 700 4.49 11.83 8.65
C GLY A 700 5.90 11.64 9.22
N ALA A 701 6.34 10.40 9.47
CA ALA A 701 7.68 10.07 9.95
C ALA A 701 8.50 9.33 8.86
N PRO A 702 9.81 9.60 8.73
CA PRO A 702 10.68 8.86 7.80
C PRO A 702 10.72 7.36 8.09
N ALA A 703 10.46 6.55 7.07
CA ALA A 703 10.53 5.10 7.04
C ALA A 703 11.42 4.64 5.86
N ARG A 704 12.04 3.47 5.97
CA ARG A 704 12.81 2.87 4.87
C ARG A 704 11.90 2.02 4.00
N SER A 705 12.14 2.04 2.69
CA SER A 705 11.45 1.17 1.76
C SER A 705 11.79 -0.29 2.00
N GLY A 706 10.77 -1.15 2.02
CA GLY A 706 10.91 -2.56 2.37
C GLY A 706 10.55 -3.50 1.23
N HIS A 707 9.67 -3.11 0.31
CA HIS A 707 9.09 -4.04 -0.67
C HIS A 707 9.35 -3.62 -2.12
N LEU A 708 10.40 -2.84 -2.35
CA LEU A 708 10.93 -2.55 -3.70
C LEU A 708 11.86 -3.67 -4.21
N PHE A 709 12.58 -4.37 -3.34
CA PHE A 709 13.52 -5.47 -3.62
C PHE A 709 14.65 -5.22 -4.66
N ARG A 710 14.62 -4.10 -5.38
CA ARG A 710 15.64 -3.63 -6.34
C ARG A 710 16.45 -2.49 -5.76
N ILE A 711 17.70 -2.38 -6.19
CA ILE A 711 18.57 -1.24 -5.91
C ILE A 711 18.75 -0.48 -7.21
N ASP A 712 18.29 0.77 -7.26
CA ASP A 712 18.48 1.61 -8.44
C ASP A 712 19.94 2.07 -8.53
N ASP A 713 20.41 2.36 -9.75
CA ASP A 713 21.80 2.77 -10.01
C ASP A 713 22.23 3.97 -9.16
N ALA A 714 21.32 4.94 -8.94
CA ALA A 714 21.57 6.12 -8.13
C ALA A 714 21.80 5.81 -6.63
N ASP A 715 21.30 4.68 -6.13
CA ASP A 715 21.32 4.31 -4.72
C ASP A 715 22.47 3.34 -4.37
N LYS A 716 23.14 2.73 -5.36
CA LYS A 716 24.22 1.75 -5.15
C LYS A 716 25.34 2.28 -4.26
N GLN A 717 25.80 3.51 -4.50
CA GLN A 717 26.88 4.11 -3.71
C GLN A 717 26.47 4.27 -2.24
N ALA A 718 25.24 4.74 -1.99
CA ALA A 718 24.72 4.90 -0.65
C ALA A 718 24.57 3.54 0.07
N LEU A 719 24.15 2.49 -0.65
CA LEU A 719 24.09 1.13 -0.12
C LEU A 719 25.50 0.61 0.26
N CYS A 720 26.46 0.69 -0.66
CA CYS A 720 27.82 0.20 -0.42
C CYS A 720 28.54 0.94 0.72
N ALA A 721 28.27 2.25 0.88
CA ALA A 721 28.87 3.08 1.93
C ALA A 721 28.48 2.67 3.36
N ASN A 722 27.49 1.78 3.55
CA ASN A 722 27.17 1.22 4.87
C ASN A 722 28.31 0.36 5.45
N CYS A 723 29.15 -0.25 4.61
CA CYS A 723 30.23 -1.14 5.05
C CYS A 723 31.58 -0.81 4.41
N HIS A 724 31.57 -0.13 3.26
CA HIS A 724 32.78 0.27 2.54
C HIS A 724 33.01 1.79 2.64
N GLY A 725 34.19 2.25 2.21
CA GLY A 725 34.43 3.69 2.08
C GLY A 725 33.51 4.34 1.04
N SER A 726 33.21 5.63 1.18
CA SER A 726 32.26 6.36 0.33
C SER A 726 32.63 6.40 -1.17
N ALA A 727 33.86 6.04 -1.52
CA ALA A 727 34.31 5.91 -2.91
C ALA A 727 33.93 4.55 -3.55
N VAL A 728 33.38 3.59 -2.80
CA VAL A 728 33.01 2.27 -3.32
C VAL A 728 31.55 2.30 -3.78
N ASN A 729 31.34 2.12 -5.09
CA ASN A 729 30.03 2.08 -5.74
C ASN A 729 29.81 0.84 -6.63
N GLY A 730 30.80 -0.06 -6.69
CA GLY A 730 30.73 -1.31 -7.46
C GLY A 730 30.98 -1.19 -8.96
N GLU A 731 30.97 0.01 -9.54
CA GLU A 731 31.05 0.22 -11.01
C GLU A 731 32.28 -0.44 -11.64
N GLY A 732 33.45 -0.35 -10.99
CA GLY A 732 34.68 -0.98 -11.48
C GLY A 732 34.60 -2.51 -11.55
N ILE A 733 33.89 -3.14 -10.60
CA ILE A 733 33.66 -4.59 -10.60
C ILE A 733 32.71 -4.95 -11.75
N GLN A 734 31.61 -4.21 -11.89
CA GLN A 734 30.63 -4.46 -12.96
C GLN A 734 31.28 -4.31 -14.34
N ALA A 735 32.05 -3.25 -14.57
CA ALA A 735 32.75 -3.03 -15.83
C ALA A 735 33.78 -4.14 -16.14
N GLN A 736 34.50 -4.64 -15.12
CA GLN A 736 35.42 -5.76 -15.30
C GLN A 736 34.68 -7.04 -15.72
N VAL A 737 33.59 -7.37 -15.01
CA VAL A 737 32.79 -8.56 -15.27
C VAL A 737 32.15 -8.50 -16.64
N GLU A 738 31.58 -7.35 -17.02
CA GLU A 738 31.03 -7.12 -18.37
C GLU A 738 32.09 -7.31 -19.45
N SER A 739 33.30 -6.77 -19.25
CA SER A 739 34.41 -6.96 -20.19
C SER A 739 34.80 -8.43 -20.32
N GLN A 740 34.81 -9.19 -19.22
CA GLN A 740 35.15 -10.61 -19.22
C GLN A 740 34.04 -11.46 -19.85
N LEU A 741 32.76 -11.14 -19.60
CA LEU A 741 31.62 -11.75 -20.30
C LEU A 741 31.71 -11.50 -21.80
N GLY A 742 31.99 -10.27 -22.23
CA GLY A 742 32.22 -9.95 -23.64
C GLY A 742 33.37 -10.74 -24.27
N ALA A 743 34.49 -10.90 -23.54
CA ALA A 743 35.60 -11.73 -23.98
C ALA A 743 35.22 -13.22 -24.10
N LEU A 744 34.44 -13.74 -23.14
CA LEU A 744 33.97 -15.12 -23.15
C LEU A 744 32.97 -15.37 -24.29
N ALA A 745 32.00 -14.48 -24.49
CA ALA A 745 31.07 -14.54 -25.61
C ALA A 745 31.81 -14.54 -26.95
N ALA A 746 32.82 -13.68 -27.12
CA ALA A 746 33.66 -13.66 -28.31
C ALA A 746 34.45 -14.96 -28.50
N ALA A 747 35.03 -15.52 -27.42
CA ALA A 747 35.74 -16.79 -27.47
C ALA A 747 34.82 -17.96 -27.88
N MET A 748 33.62 -18.03 -27.29
CA MET A 748 32.60 -19.03 -27.65
C MET A 748 32.14 -18.87 -29.10
N GLY A 749 31.77 -17.65 -29.51
CA GLY A 749 31.33 -17.37 -30.88
C GLY A 749 32.40 -17.68 -31.92
N ASN A 750 33.66 -17.36 -31.64
CA ASN A 750 34.79 -17.71 -32.51
C ASN A 750 35.01 -19.22 -32.60
N ALA A 751 34.88 -19.95 -31.49
CA ALA A 751 34.99 -21.40 -31.49
C ALA A 751 33.89 -22.05 -32.35
N VAL A 752 32.64 -21.61 -32.18
CA VAL A 752 31.49 -22.07 -32.98
C VAL A 752 31.68 -21.77 -34.46
N LYS A 753 32.01 -20.52 -34.79
CA LYS A 753 32.30 -20.09 -36.17
C LYS A 753 33.38 -20.95 -36.81
N THR A 754 34.49 -21.15 -36.10
CA THR A 754 35.64 -21.93 -36.59
C THR A 754 35.26 -23.38 -36.82
N LYS A 755 34.57 -24.01 -35.87
CA LYS A 755 34.16 -25.42 -35.98
C LYS A 755 33.18 -25.63 -37.12
N ILE A 756 32.14 -24.81 -37.21
CA ILE A 756 31.07 -24.92 -38.21
C ILE A 756 31.63 -24.69 -39.63
N ASN A 757 32.37 -23.60 -39.86
CA ASN A 757 32.96 -23.32 -41.18
C ASN A 757 34.09 -24.30 -41.55
N GLY A 758 34.69 -24.98 -40.56
CA GLY A 758 35.76 -25.96 -40.77
C GLY A 758 35.29 -27.41 -40.94
N LEU A 759 33.97 -27.67 -40.99
CA LEU A 759 33.45 -29.03 -41.09
C LEU A 759 33.82 -29.70 -42.42
N PRO A 760 34.17 -31.00 -42.40
CA PRO A 760 34.31 -31.79 -43.62
C PRO A 760 33.04 -31.74 -44.47
N GLY A 761 33.16 -31.26 -45.71
CA GLY A 761 32.04 -31.12 -46.63
C GLY A 761 31.21 -29.83 -46.48
N PHE A 762 31.52 -28.96 -45.50
CA PHE A 762 30.92 -27.63 -45.33
C PHE A 762 29.38 -27.61 -45.19
N LEU A 763 28.77 -28.71 -44.74
CA LEU A 763 27.33 -28.84 -44.56
C LEU A 763 26.98 -29.06 -43.09
N VAL A 764 26.10 -28.24 -42.56
CA VAL A 764 25.55 -28.36 -41.19
C VAL A 764 24.03 -28.27 -41.23
N ARG A 765 23.37 -28.99 -40.33
CA ARG A 765 21.92 -28.93 -40.12
C ARG A 765 21.60 -28.13 -38.88
N VAL A 766 20.63 -27.22 -38.97
CA VAL A 766 20.16 -26.41 -37.85
C VAL A 766 18.64 -26.39 -37.77
N ARG A 767 18.13 -26.15 -36.55
CA ARG A 767 16.75 -25.71 -36.33
C ARG A 767 16.83 -24.21 -36.05
N ALA A 768 16.50 -23.41 -37.05
CA ALA A 768 16.57 -21.96 -36.93
C ALA A 768 15.40 -21.44 -36.07
N TRP A 769 15.67 -20.41 -35.29
CA TRP A 769 14.72 -19.68 -34.47
C TRP A 769 14.77 -18.20 -34.85
N ASP A 770 13.59 -17.61 -34.96
CA ASP A 770 13.43 -16.18 -35.23
C ASP A 770 12.91 -15.47 -34.00
N GLU A 771 13.77 -14.66 -33.39
CA GLU A 771 13.51 -13.86 -32.19
C GLU A 771 12.28 -12.96 -32.36
N ALA A 772 12.05 -12.39 -33.54
CA ALA A 772 10.98 -11.42 -33.76
C ALA A 772 9.58 -12.03 -33.71
N THR A 773 9.45 -13.32 -34.05
CA THR A 773 8.16 -14.03 -34.05
C THR A 773 8.09 -15.17 -33.06
N ASP A 774 9.21 -15.49 -32.41
CA ASP A 774 9.40 -16.66 -31.57
C ASP A 774 9.11 -18.01 -32.27
N PHE A 775 9.31 -18.04 -33.60
CA PHE A 775 9.01 -19.21 -34.42
C PHE A 775 10.26 -20.00 -34.73
N TYR A 776 10.09 -21.32 -34.82
CA TYR A 776 11.15 -22.24 -35.23
C TYR A 776 10.97 -22.70 -36.67
N SER A 777 12.06 -23.15 -37.29
CA SER A 777 12.03 -23.64 -38.67
C SER A 777 11.31 -24.99 -38.84
N SER A 778 11.09 -25.68 -37.73
CA SER A 778 10.26 -26.88 -37.63
C SER A 778 9.85 -27.12 -36.18
N THR A 779 8.96 -28.09 -35.96
CA THR A 779 8.48 -28.46 -34.62
C THR A 779 9.57 -29.12 -33.76
N SER A 780 10.51 -29.87 -34.34
CA SER A 780 11.54 -30.59 -33.56
C SER A 780 12.84 -30.92 -34.30
N ALA A 781 12.88 -30.81 -35.63
CA ALA A 781 14.00 -31.26 -36.45
C ALA A 781 14.97 -30.13 -36.81
N SER A 782 16.26 -30.44 -36.87
CA SER A 782 17.25 -29.60 -37.55
C SER A 782 17.09 -29.74 -39.07
N ASN A 783 16.15 -28.98 -39.64
CA ASN A 783 15.69 -29.13 -41.03
C ASN A 783 16.38 -28.19 -42.02
N VAL A 784 16.99 -27.09 -41.55
CA VAL A 784 17.67 -26.13 -42.42
C VAL A 784 19.10 -26.63 -42.66
N VAL A 785 19.47 -26.87 -43.91
CA VAL A 785 20.83 -27.25 -44.30
C VAL A 785 21.58 -25.98 -44.73
N LEU A 786 22.71 -25.70 -44.10
CA LEU A 786 23.57 -24.57 -44.45
C LEU A 786 24.75 -25.08 -45.29
N ASP A 787 24.92 -24.50 -46.48
CA ASP A 787 26.11 -24.66 -47.32
C ASP A 787 27.11 -23.55 -47.00
N LEU A 788 28.08 -23.90 -46.16
CA LEU A 788 29.05 -22.98 -45.60
C LEU A 788 30.24 -22.74 -46.53
N ALA A 789 30.39 -23.53 -47.60
CA ALA A 789 31.33 -23.25 -48.66
C ALA A 789 30.81 -22.08 -49.52
N ALA A 790 29.50 -22.06 -49.78
CA ALA A 790 28.84 -21.00 -50.55
C ALA A 790 28.57 -19.73 -49.71
N ASN A 791 28.15 -19.89 -48.46
CA ASN A 791 27.78 -18.77 -47.58
C ASN A 791 28.27 -19.02 -46.14
N PRO A 792 29.56 -18.78 -45.85
CA PRO A 792 30.14 -19.06 -44.55
C PRO A 792 29.53 -18.18 -43.45
N VAL A 793 29.54 -18.69 -42.22
CA VAL A 793 29.17 -17.90 -41.03
C VAL A 793 30.21 -16.81 -40.80
N THR A 794 29.76 -15.55 -40.79
CA THR A 794 30.61 -14.35 -40.68
C THR A 794 30.90 -13.97 -39.23
N SER A 795 29.92 -14.10 -38.35
CA SER A 795 30.04 -13.92 -36.90
C SER A 795 28.99 -14.78 -36.18
N VAL A 796 29.20 -14.97 -34.87
CA VAL A 796 28.31 -15.74 -34.01
C VAL A 796 28.11 -14.96 -32.70
N GLY A 797 26.86 -14.65 -32.37
CA GLY A 797 26.45 -14.16 -31.05
C GLY A 797 26.10 -15.32 -30.11
N VAL A 798 26.21 -15.11 -28.80
CA VAL A 798 25.76 -16.06 -27.77
C VAL A 798 24.38 -15.62 -27.29
N GLU A 799 23.44 -16.56 -27.14
CA GLU A 799 22.05 -16.26 -26.79
C GLU A 799 21.42 -17.41 -26.00
N GLU A 800 20.54 -17.12 -25.05
CA GLU A 800 19.75 -18.16 -24.38
C GLU A 800 18.43 -18.34 -25.12
N ILE A 801 18.24 -19.47 -25.78
CA ILE A 801 17.05 -19.73 -26.58
C ILE A 801 16.18 -20.75 -25.86
N HIS A 802 15.12 -20.28 -25.20
CA HIS A 802 14.14 -21.09 -24.47
C HIS A 802 14.76 -22.01 -23.41
N GLY A 803 15.61 -21.45 -22.54
CA GLY A 803 16.26 -22.22 -21.47
C GLY A 803 17.45 -23.06 -21.93
N GLN A 804 17.90 -22.92 -23.18
CA GLN A 804 19.05 -23.64 -23.73
C GLN A 804 20.13 -22.68 -24.19
N ILE A 805 21.37 -23.13 -24.05
CA ILE A 805 22.55 -22.48 -24.63
C ILE A 805 22.34 -22.45 -26.15
N GLY A 806 22.39 -21.26 -26.73
CA GLY A 806 22.17 -21.02 -28.14
C GLY A 806 23.13 -19.98 -28.71
N PHE A 807 22.98 -19.76 -30.02
CA PHE A 807 23.83 -18.87 -30.78
C PHE A 807 23.03 -18.16 -31.87
N VAL A 808 23.36 -16.90 -32.15
CA VAL A 808 22.87 -16.17 -33.33
C VAL A 808 23.91 -16.26 -34.44
N LEU A 809 23.58 -16.93 -35.54
CA LEU A 809 24.50 -17.08 -36.68
C LEU A 809 24.27 -15.94 -37.67
N HIS A 810 25.35 -15.29 -38.12
CA HIS A 810 25.28 -14.21 -39.12
C HIS A 810 25.92 -14.62 -40.45
N PHE A 811 25.28 -14.25 -41.55
CA PHE A 811 25.67 -14.63 -42.91
C PHE A 811 25.86 -13.39 -43.80
N ALA A 812 26.70 -13.50 -44.83
CA ALA A 812 26.93 -12.41 -45.79
C ALA A 812 25.74 -12.25 -46.76
N THR A 813 25.15 -13.37 -47.18
CA THR A 813 23.94 -13.38 -48.02
C THR A 813 22.75 -13.96 -47.26
N PRO A 814 21.52 -13.44 -47.49
CA PRO A 814 20.32 -13.96 -46.84
C PRO A 814 20.06 -15.43 -47.14
N ILE A 815 19.58 -16.17 -46.14
CA ILE A 815 19.14 -17.56 -46.24
C ILE A 815 17.61 -17.59 -46.11
N THR A 816 16.93 -18.29 -47.02
CA THR A 816 15.48 -18.49 -46.92
C THR A 816 15.19 -19.61 -45.94
N VAL A 817 14.54 -19.27 -44.83
CA VAL A 817 14.19 -20.19 -43.75
C VAL A 817 12.69 -20.40 -43.74
N PRO A 818 12.18 -21.64 -43.87
CA PRO A 818 10.79 -21.95 -43.61
C PRO A 818 10.53 -21.91 -42.10
N PHE A 819 9.35 -21.48 -41.68
CA PHE A 819 8.95 -21.44 -40.26
C PHE A 819 7.68 -22.23 -40.02
N VAL A 820 7.45 -22.58 -38.75
CA VAL A 820 6.17 -23.06 -38.25
C VAL A 820 5.68 -22.18 -37.10
N ASP A 821 4.37 -22.00 -37.00
CA ASP A 821 3.75 -21.31 -35.87
C ASP A 821 3.78 -22.16 -34.58
N ALA A 822 3.25 -21.61 -33.49
CA ALA A 822 3.18 -22.31 -32.19
C ALA A 822 2.35 -23.61 -32.22
N ALA A 823 1.44 -23.77 -33.19
CA ALA A 823 0.67 -24.99 -33.41
C ALA A 823 1.36 -25.98 -34.36
N GLY A 824 2.53 -25.61 -34.89
CA GLY A 824 3.31 -26.42 -35.83
C GLY A 824 2.84 -26.31 -37.29
N ASN A 825 1.93 -25.39 -37.61
CA ASN A 825 1.50 -25.17 -38.99
C ASN A 825 2.53 -24.36 -39.77
N PRO A 826 2.65 -24.54 -41.10
CA PRO A 826 3.54 -23.74 -41.91
C PRO A 826 3.27 -22.23 -41.77
N ALA A 827 4.30 -21.49 -41.40
CA ALA A 827 4.32 -20.03 -41.39
C ALA A 827 5.11 -19.50 -42.59
N PRO A 828 4.92 -18.22 -42.98
CA PRO A 828 5.66 -17.62 -44.10
C PRO A 828 7.17 -17.79 -43.92
N SER A 829 7.84 -18.26 -44.97
CA SER A 829 9.31 -18.32 -44.99
C SER A 829 9.88 -16.90 -44.99
N LYS A 830 11.01 -16.69 -44.30
CA LYS A 830 11.70 -15.40 -44.27
C LYS A 830 13.09 -15.52 -44.88
N SER A 831 13.53 -14.48 -45.58
CA SER A 831 14.91 -14.36 -46.06
C SER A 831 15.72 -13.58 -45.03
N LEU A 832 16.63 -14.25 -44.33
CA LEU A 832 17.29 -13.74 -43.13
C LEU A 832 18.81 -13.74 -43.28
N THR A 833 19.47 -12.64 -42.88
CA THR A 833 20.92 -12.58 -42.73
C THR A 833 21.41 -13.08 -41.37
N SER A 834 20.50 -13.31 -40.43
CA SER A 834 20.79 -13.91 -39.14
C SER A 834 19.57 -14.61 -38.55
N PHE A 835 19.81 -15.65 -37.77
CA PHE A 835 18.79 -16.34 -36.98
C PHE A 835 19.46 -17.07 -35.81
N GLY A 836 18.70 -17.33 -34.75
CA GLY A 836 19.19 -18.09 -33.61
C GLY A 836 19.13 -19.60 -33.83
N VAL A 837 19.99 -20.34 -33.14
CA VAL A 837 20.03 -21.80 -33.13
C VAL A 837 20.38 -22.29 -31.73
N GLN A 838 19.63 -23.25 -31.20
CA GLN A 838 20.01 -23.94 -29.97
C GLN A 838 21.26 -24.79 -30.23
N MET A 839 22.20 -24.85 -29.28
CA MET A 839 23.47 -25.58 -29.45
C MET A 839 23.24 -27.04 -29.81
N GLY A 840 22.31 -27.73 -29.12
CA GLY A 840 21.96 -29.12 -29.41
C GLY A 840 21.26 -29.35 -30.76
N ALA A 841 20.78 -28.27 -31.40
CA ALA A 841 20.17 -28.31 -32.71
C ALA A 841 21.17 -28.06 -33.85
N ILE A 842 22.44 -27.74 -33.54
CA ILE A 842 23.53 -27.68 -34.52
C ILE A 842 24.05 -29.09 -34.72
N LYS A 843 23.75 -29.68 -35.86
CA LYS A 843 24.01 -31.10 -36.15
C LYS A 843 24.82 -31.27 -37.43
N ASP A 844 25.55 -32.37 -37.50
CA ASP A 844 26.18 -32.77 -38.76
C ASP A 844 25.13 -33.10 -39.84
N ASN A 845 25.57 -33.16 -41.10
CA ASN A 845 24.71 -33.48 -42.23
C ASN A 845 24.72 -34.99 -42.58
N GLN A 846 24.81 -35.87 -41.58
CA GLN A 846 24.76 -37.32 -41.79
C GLN A 846 23.32 -37.82 -41.95
N ALA A 847 23.17 -39.09 -42.36
CA ALA A 847 21.86 -39.74 -42.48
C ALA A 847 21.10 -39.78 -41.14
N THR A 848 21.83 -39.90 -40.02
CA THR A 848 21.33 -39.74 -38.66
C THR A 848 22.05 -38.55 -38.02
N PRO A 849 21.49 -37.33 -38.12
CA PRO A 849 22.18 -36.12 -37.66
C PRO A 849 22.52 -36.18 -36.16
N ALA A 850 23.81 -36.06 -35.85
CA ALA A 850 24.32 -35.99 -34.48
C ALA A 850 24.64 -34.55 -34.08
N ALA A 851 24.44 -34.20 -32.80
CA ALA A 851 24.84 -32.89 -32.28
C ALA A 851 26.34 -32.69 -32.42
N LEU A 852 26.75 -31.51 -32.89
CA LEU A 852 28.14 -31.22 -33.21
C LEU A 852 29.03 -31.01 -31.98
N TYR A 853 28.43 -30.61 -30.86
CA TYR A 853 29.10 -30.35 -29.59
C TYR A 853 28.73 -31.45 -28.63
N GLY A 854 29.71 -32.16 -28.08
CA GLY A 854 29.43 -33.22 -27.11
C GLY A 854 29.11 -32.62 -25.74
N LEU A 855 28.25 -33.28 -24.95
CA LEU A 855 27.95 -32.84 -23.58
C LEU A 855 29.18 -32.87 -22.65
N SER A 856 30.20 -33.66 -22.97
CA SER A 856 31.49 -33.64 -22.26
C SER A 856 32.44 -32.53 -22.72
N GLY A 857 32.06 -31.74 -23.73
CA GLY A 857 32.84 -30.64 -24.28
C GLY A 857 32.92 -29.45 -23.32
N ASN A 858 33.97 -28.66 -23.46
CA ASN A 858 34.16 -27.46 -22.64
C ASN A 858 33.22 -26.34 -23.08
N LEU A 859 32.78 -26.31 -24.35
CA LEU A 859 31.89 -25.25 -24.84
C LEU A 859 30.54 -25.25 -24.12
N VAL A 860 29.98 -26.43 -23.82
CA VAL A 860 28.71 -26.56 -23.08
C VAL A 860 28.87 -26.02 -21.66
N ARG A 861 29.93 -26.43 -20.96
CA ARG A 861 30.27 -25.95 -19.60
C ARG A 861 30.57 -24.45 -19.57
N ALA A 862 31.23 -23.93 -20.61
CA ALA A 862 31.50 -22.51 -20.75
C ALA A 862 30.22 -21.70 -21.00
N GLY A 863 29.29 -22.23 -21.81
CA GLY A 863 27.96 -21.64 -21.98
C GLY A 863 27.18 -21.60 -20.68
N TRP A 864 27.20 -22.69 -19.91
CA TRP A 864 26.61 -22.71 -18.57
C TRP A 864 27.21 -21.61 -17.67
N ASN A 865 28.55 -21.55 -17.56
CA ASN A 865 29.22 -20.53 -16.76
C ASN A 865 28.95 -19.09 -17.24
N TYR A 866 28.85 -18.86 -18.55
CA TYR A 866 28.50 -17.57 -19.12
C TYR A 866 27.11 -17.12 -18.64
N PHE A 867 26.10 -17.97 -18.85
CA PHE A 867 24.72 -17.65 -18.49
C PHE A 867 24.50 -17.62 -16.97
N LEU A 868 25.27 -18.36 -16.18
CA LEU A 868 25.22 -18.28 -14.71
C LEU A 868 25.59 -16.87 -14.22
N VAL A 869 26.66 -16.30 -14.80
CA VAL A 869 27.15 -14.98 -14.41
C VAL A 869 26.30 -13.86 -15.03
N GLU A 870 25.84 -14.04 -16.26
CA GLU A 870 24.94 -13.09 -16.92
C GLU A 870 23.56 -13.05 -16.23
N GLY A 871 23.00 -14.23 -15.93
CA GLY A 871 21.69 -14.42 -15.31
C GLY A 871 21.61 -13.98 -13.84
N ASP A 872 22.75 -13.82 -13.16
CA ASP A 872 22.81 -13.20 -11.83
C ASP A 872 22.42 -11.71 -11.85
N GLN A 873 22.61 -11.02 -12.98
CA GLN A 873 22.29 -9.60 -13.20
C GLN A 873 22.97 -8.58 -12.25
N SER A 874 23.60 -9.01 -11.17
CA SER A 874 24.38 -8.12 -10.28
C SER A 874 25.68 -7.65 -10.93
N LYS A 875 26.10 -8.29 -12.02
CA LYS A 875 27.38 -8.09 -12.70
C LYS A 875 28.55 -8.29 -11.75
N GLY A 876 28.44 -9.35 -10.92
CA GLY A 876 29.44 -9.77 -9.96
C GLY A 876 29.42 -9.06 -8.61
N LEU A 877 28.50 -8.13 -8.34
CA LEU A 877 28.39 -7.48 -7.02
C LEU A 877 27.97 -8.45 -5.92
N HIS A 878 27.17 -9.47 -6.23
CA HIS A 878 26.80 -10.49 -5.26
C HIS A 878 28.01 -11.30 -4.79
N ASN A 879 28.95 -11.64 -5.68
CA ASN A 879 30.15 -12.40 -5.33
C ASN A 879 31.33 -12.14 -6.28
N PRO A 880 32.09 -11.04 -6.08
CA PRO A 880 33.14 -10.65 -7.01
C PRO A 880 34.26 -11.69 -7.15
N SER A 881 34.61 -12.38 -6.06
CA SER A 881 35.67 -13.40 -6.06
C SER A 881 35.29 -14.63 -6.87
N PHE A 882 34.06 -15.13 -6.70
CA PHE A 882 33.57 -16.29 -7.43
C PHE A 882 33.44 -15.99 -8.92
N VAL A 883 32.75 -14.90 -9.28
CA VAL A 883 32.52 -14.53 -10.68
C VAL A 883 33.84 -14.34 -11.43
N ASN A 884 34.81 -13.64 -10.84
CA ASN A 884 36.12 -13.48 -11.44
C ASN A 884 36.85 -14.84 -11.61
N ALA A 885 36.73 -15.75 -10.65
CA ALA A 885 37.33 -17.07 -10.76
C ALA A 885 36.70 -17.86 -11.91
N VAL A 886 35.36 -17.90 -11.98
CA VAL A 886 34.58 -18.58 -13.03
C VAL A 886 34.97 -18.08 -14.42
N LEU A 887 34.93 -16.76 -14.66
CA LEU A 887 35.22 -16.21 -15.99
C LEU A 887 36.68 -16.44 -16.38
N ASN A 888 37.62 -16.23 -15.46
CA ASN A 888 39.04 -16.41 -15.75
C ASN A 888 39.42 -17.88 -15.99
N THR A 889 38.84 -18.84 -15.26
CA THR A 889 39.11 -20.27 -15.49
C THR A 889 38.49 -20.74 -16.79
N THR A 890 37.27 -20.28 -17.10
CA THR A 890 36.56 -20.61 -18.35
C THR A 890 37.31 -20.10 -19.57
N LEU A 891 37.79 -18.85 -19.56
CA LEU A 891 38.57 -18.24 -20.64
C LEU A 891 39.90 -18.97 -20.95
N ARG A 892 40.42 -19.78 -20.02
CA ARG A 892 41.63 -20.58 -20.23
C ARG A 892 41.37 -21.94 -20.86
N LYS A 893 40.10 -22.34 -21.06
CA LYS A 893 39.75 -23.62 -21.65
C LYS A 893 39.75 -23.55 -23.17
N ASP A 894 40.13 -24.66 -23.78
CA ASP A 894 39.88 -24.85 -25.21
C ASP A 894 38.38 -25.12 -25.42
N LEU A 895 37.71 -24.18 -26.10
CA LEU A 895 36.28 -24.19 -26.38
C LEU A 895 35.94 -24.77 -27.76
N SER A 896 36.92 -25.38 -28.45
CA SER A 896 36.71 -25.95 -29.79
C SER A 896 35.74 -27.15 -29.82
N ASN A 897 35.45 -27.75 -28.66
CA ASN A 897 34.53 -28.89 -28.54
C ASN A 897 33.42 -28.70 -27.52
#